data_AF-A0A7C2K8P6-F1
#
_entry.id   AF-A0A7C2K8P6-F1
#
_cell.length_a   1.000
_cell.length_b   1.000
_cell.length_c   1.000
_cell.angle_alpha   90.00
_cell.angle_beta   90.00
_cell.angle_gamma   90.00
#
_symmetry.space_group_name_H-M   'P 1'
#
loop_
_entity.id
_entity.type
_entity.pdbx_description
1 polymer ?
#
loop_
_entity_poly.entity_id
_entity_poly.type
_entity_poly.pdbx_seq_one_letter_code
_entity_poly.pdbx_strand_id
1 'polypeptide(L)'
;MSEVWVGRTLSKVQIQQLIGRGGMADVYLGLHTTLNVPRAVKILHGHLSDDPDLMRRFRDEAKSVAALRHPNIVQVYDFDLADGRPYIVMELLRGQSMAAYIKGLHALGHTLPLETVARLLDAIASALDYAHSQGIVHRDVKPSNVILRQGSTPLLPSIPLPPDSQPVLTDFGIARISGATSQTLTGTILGTPAYMSPEQVRGEPVDARSDNYSLGIMLYEMLAGVLPFDPEVDTTASVLYKQANVPPPPLPNVGPRIQAVVDRALHKDPDARYQKAGDLAAAFRSVGEAGAATVVSAPARSGRTTASPMAGRPSRRWPIWIGLATALAVVVAGVVLGSLTRGVGPTRTPTTQPAVATATEATVVEASPPATTPTVPVVVSAPIVGGALFLDSSLQAVVRDVLAPEPGRAYAAWLIGADGLSQLAGAEYAQGVLTIQYVDPDGGNLLADFNEFAVSLEPDPDPAPDVPGPIRFVSNAPQDLVAEIRRLDEETRGAPMSMGLVDGLRTQAEAHDTHVHNSLSAIEAGNLPGAKQHAEHVINILVGTTSPDFGDWNGDARAQNPGDGFGAVPYLKLALALAQSELANPDASLETLEGLQALVADLEAALQVAEESLEMAKSLASTDTVEEASVIAADWAELLLRQGAARAALFVEQNGLRLWVPVRAAP
;
A
#
# COMPACT_ATOMS: atom_id res chain seq x y z
N MET A 1 8.20 3.61 -30.83
CA MET A 1 8.75 2.66 -31.81
C MET A 1 8.54 1.20 -31.38
N SER A 2 7.37 0.82 -30.89
CA SER A 2 7.21 -0.36 -30.00
C SER A 2 6.43 -1.56 -30.56
N GLU A 3 6.09 -1.58 -31.85
CA GLU A 3 5.42 -2.73 -32.51
C GLU A 3 6.34 -3.53 -33.43
N VAL A 4 7.65 -3.25 -33.43
CA VAL A 4 8.61 -3.76 -34.44
C VAL A 4 8.70 -5.29 -34.50
N TRP A 5 8.49 -5.97 -33.38
CA TRP A 5 8.67 -7.43 -33.26
C TRP A 5 7.38 -8.22 -33.41
N VAL A 6 6.20 -7.60 -33.21
CA VAL A 6 4.91 -8.30 -33.29
C VAL A 6 4.70 -8.84 -34.71
N GLY A 7 4.25 -10.08 -34.82
CA GLY A 7 4.08 -10.80 -36.09
C GLY A 7 5.34 -11.49 -36.61
N ARG A 8 6.54 -11.14 -36.13
CA ARG A 8 7.79 -11.84 -36.50
C ARG A 8 7.89 -13.19 -35.81
N THR A 9 8.69 -14.09 -36.39
CA THR A 9 9.00 -15.40 -35.78
C THR A 9 10.46 -15.46 -35.37
N LEU A 10 10.73 -15.66 -34.09
CA LEU A 10 12.07 -15.86 -33.53
C LEU A 10 12.16 -17.26 -32.91
N SER A 11 13.17 -18.05 -33.30
CA SER A 11 13.30 -19.48 -32.97
C SER A 11 11.98 -20.26 -32.91
N LYS A 12 11.26 -20.28 -34.03
CA LYS A 12 9.94 -20.95 -34.18
C LYS A 12 8.85 -20.42 -33.23
N VAL A 13 9.06 -19.30 -32.55
CA VAL A 13 8.03 -18.64 -31.74
C VAL A 13 7.55 -17.40 -32.48
N GLN A 14 6.28 -17.40 -32.89
CA GLN A 14 5.66 -16.23 -33.50
C GLN A 14 5.28 -15.25 -32.39
N ILE A 15 5.82 -14.05 -32.43
CA ILE A 15 5.59 -12.99 -31.45
C ILE A 15 4.18 -12.43 -31.65
N GLN A 16 3.40 -12.43 -30.58
CA GLN A 16 1.99 -12.01 -30.59
C GLN A 16 1.79 -10.66 -29.94
N GLN A 17 2.35 -10.45 -28.75
CA GLN A 17 2.10 -9.25 -27.97
C GLN A 17 3.27 -8.93 -27.04
N LEU A 18 3.49 -7.64 -26.76
CA LEU A 18 4.40 -7.20 -25.71
C LEU A 18 3.76 -7.38 -24.33
N ILE A 19 4.44 -8.06 -23.41
CA ILE A 19 3.93 -8.35 -22.06
C ILE A 19 4.75 -7.69 -20.94
N GLY A 20 5.92 -7.14 -21.23
CA GLY A 20 6.70 -6.37 -20.26
C GLY A 20 7.74 -5.48 -20.93
N ARG A 21 7.95 -4.28 -20.38
CA ARG A 21 9.05 -3.37 -20.78
C ARG A 21 9.97 -3.16 -19.59
N GLY A 22 11.26 -3.34 -19.79
CA GLY A 22 12.29 -3.02 -18.82
C GLY A 22 13.35 -2.11 -19.43
N GLY A 23 14.18 -1.50 -18.58
CA GLY A 23 15.25 -0.60 -19.04
C GLY A 23 16.36 -1.26 -19.86
N MET A 24 16.44 -2.60 -19.85
CA MET A 24 17.46 -3.37 -20.57
C MET A 24 16.87 -4.28 -21.65
N ALA A 25 15.58 -4.55 -21.61
CA ALA A 25 14.94 -5.57 -22.43
C ALA A 25 13.42 -5.39 -22.48
N ASP A 26 12.84 -5.84 -23.59
CA ASP A 26 11.40 -6.02 -23.73
C ASP A 26 11.06 -7.52 -23.69
N VAL A 27 9.94 -7.88 -23.08
CA VAL A 27 9.46 -9.26 -22.98
C VAL A 27 8.16 -9.38 -23.75
N TYR A 28 8.10 -10.34 -24.67
CA TYR A 28 6.96 -10.59 -25.53
C TYR A 28 6.35 -11.96 -25.24
N LEU A 29 5.02 -12.06 -25.34
CA LEU A 29 4.32 -13.31 -25.52
C LEU A 29 4.46 -13.75 -26.99
N GLY A 30 4.77 -15.02 -27.19
CA GLY A 30 4.68 -15.64 -28.49
C GLY A 30 4.19 -17.08 -28.43
N LEU A 31 3.83 -17.61 -29.59
CA LEU A 31 3.31 -18.97 -29.75
C LEU A 31 4.33 -19.81 -30.52
N HIS A 32 4.78 -20.92 -29.95
CA HIS A 32 5.67 -21.83 -30.66
C HIS A 32 4.91 -22.47 -31.84
N THR A 33 5.32 -22.20 -33.08
CA THR A 33 4.59 -22.49 -34.32
C THR A 33 4.35 -23.99 -34.57
N THR A 34 5.22 -24.86 -34.06
CA THR A 34 5.05 -26.32 -34.18
C THR A 34 4.26 -26.95 -33.04
N LEU A 35 4.47 -26.48 -31.81
CA LEU A 35 3.91 -27.11 -30.60
C LEU A 35 2.59 -26.44 -30.16
N ASN A 36 2.29 -25.25 -30.68
CA ASN A 36 1.19 -24.39 -30.26
C ASN A 36 1.15 -24.14 -28.74
N VAL A 37 2.33 -24.07 -28.12
CA VAL A 37 2.48 -23.75 -26.69
C VAL A 37 3.00 -22.32 -26.54
N PRO A 38 2.43 -21.52 -25.62
CA PRO A 38 2.89 -20.17 -25.37
C PRO A 38 4.31 -20.14 -24.75
N ARG A 39 5.07 -19.10 -25.12
CA ARG A 39 6.45 -18.85 -24.68
C ARG A 39 6.64 -17.36 -24.42
N ALA A 40 7.56 -17.04 -23.52
CA ALA A 40 8.06 -15.69 -23.34
C ALA A 40 9.33 -15.50 -24.17
N VAL A 41 9.45 -14.37 -24.87
CA VAL A 41 10.60 -14.00 -25.67
C VAL A 41 11.14 -12.67 -25.14
N LYS A 42 12.28 -12.71 -24.45
CA LYS A 42 12.96 -11.53 -23.92
C LYS A 42 13.98 -11.05 -24.94
N ILE A 43 13.83 -9.83 -25.44
CA ILE A 43 14.70 -9.20 -26.44
C ILE A 43 15.45 -8.07 -25.74
N LEU A 44 16.79 -8.14 -25.70
CA LEU A 44 17.58 -7.10 -25.06
C LEU A 44 17.71 -5.87 -25.99
N HIS A 45 17.80 -4.69 -25.40
CA HIS A 45 17.93 -3.44 -26.17
C HIS A 45 19.32 -3.24 -26.76
N GLY A 46 20.36 -3.82 -26.13
CA GLY A 46 21.74 -3.72 -26.56
C GLY A 46 22.01 -4.46 -27.88
N HIS A 47 22.81 -3.85 -28.74
CA HIS A 47 23.27 -4.47 -29.99
C HIS A 47 24.63 -5.13 -29.74
N LEU A 48 24.74 -6.41 -30.06
CA LEU A 48 25.95 -7.20 -29.80
C LEU A 48 26.69 -7.58 -31.09
N SER A 49 26.17 -7.22 -32.26
CA SER A 49 26.66 -7.66 -33.57
C SER A 49 28.12 -7.31 -33.86
N ASP A 50 28.70 -6.34 -33.15
CA ASP A 50 29.98 -5.73 -33.51
C ASP A 50 31.18 -6.25 -32.70
N ASP A 51 30.97 -7.09 -31.67
CA ASP A 51 32.03 -7.67 -30.82
C ASP A 51 31.93 -9.21 -30.73
N PRO A 52 32.78 -9.96 -31.47
CA PRO A 52 32.80 -11.41 -31.47
C PRO A 52 33.07 -12.06 -30.09
N ASP A 53 33.84 -11.42 -29.22
CA ASP A 53 34.22 -11.95 -27.91
C ASP A 53 33.09 -11.79 -26.90
N LEU A 54 32.36 -10.67 -26.94
CA LEU A 54 31.10 -10.53 -26.20
C LEU A 54 30.07 -11.55 -26.68
N MET A 55 29.99 -11.78 -27.99
CA MET A 55 29.06 -12.76 -28.54
C MET A 55 29.35 -14.19 -28.16
N ARG A 56 30.63 -14.58 -28.16
CA ARG A 56 31.05 -15.88 -27.68
C ARG A 56 30.68 -16.07 -26.22
N ARG A 57 31.02 -15.10 -25.36
CA ARG A 57 30.69 -15.15 -23.93
C ARG A 57 29.18 -15.23 -23.71
N PHE A 58 28.38 -14.48 -24.47
CA PHE A 58 26.92 -14.45 -24.33
C PHE A 58 26.35 -15.85 -24.61
N ARG A 59 26.79 -16.46 -25.71
CA ARG A 59 26.37 -17.83 -26.06
C ARG A 59 26.83 -18.85 -25.03
N ASP A 60 28.04 -18.73 -24.49
CA ASP A 60 28.57 -19.67 -23.51
C ASP A 60 27.80 -19.58 -22.17
N GLU A 61 27.47 -18.37 -21.68
CA GLU A 61 26.67 -18.21 -20.46
C GLU A 61 25.21 -18.63 -20.68
N ALA A 62 24.62 -18.27 -21.83
CA ALA A 62 23.26 -18.69 -22.15
C ALA A 62 23.13 -20.22 -22.24
N LYS A 63 24.14 -20.94 -22.76
CA LYS A 63 24.19 -22.41 -22.73
C LYS A 63 24.20 -22.95 -21.31
N SER A 64 25.03 -22.39 -20.44
CA SER A 64 25.13 -22.82 -19.04
C SER A 64 23.79 -22.64 -18.32
N VAL A 65 23.12 -21.51 -18.51
CA VAL A 65 21.78 -21.27 -17.93
C VAL A 65 20.73 -22.20 -18.55
N ALA A 66 20.78 -22.44 -19.86
CA ALA A 66 19.86 -23.35 -20.55
C ALA A 66 19.99 -24.81 -20.11
N ALA A 67 21.08 -25.20 -19.44
CA ALA A 67 21.26 -26.53 -18.86
C ALA A 67 20.58 -26.70 -17.49
N LEU A 68 20.23 -25.60 -16.81
CA LEU A 68 19.62 -25.66 -15.47
C LEU A 68 18.19 -26.24 -15.53
N ARG A 69 17.91 -27.21 -14.66
CA ARG A 69 16.59 -27.83 -14.51
C ARG A 69 16.19 -27.86 -13.04
N HIS A 70 15.38 -26.90 -12.62
CA HIS A 70 14.91 -26.77 -11.24
C HIS A 70 13.51 -26.13 -11.23
N PRO A 71 12.57 -26.57 -10.37
CA PRO A 71 11.20 -26.04 -10.34
C PRO A 71 11.12 -24.52 -10.07
N ASN A 72 12.09 -23.99 -9.32
CA ASN A 72 12.19 -22.56 -8.98
C ASN A 72 13.20 -21.79 -9.85
N ILE A 73 13.57 -22.31 -11.03
CA ILE A 73 14.38 -21.60 -12.04
C ILE A 73 13.62 -21.60 -13.37
N VAL A 74 13.51 -20.45 -14.02
CA VAL A 74 12.83 -20.35 -15.32
C VAL A 74 13.53 -21.21 -16.38
N GLN A 75 12.74 -21.98 -17.13
CA GLN A 75 13.30 -22.79 -18.19
C GLN A 75 13.62 -21.95 -19.43
N VAL A 76 14.90 -21.89 -19.81
CA VAL A 76 15.35 -21.35 -21.09
C VAL A 76 15.31 -22.43 -22.16
N TYR A 77 14.64 -22.16 -23.28
CA TYR A 77 14.52 -23.10 -24.41
C TYR A 77 15.48 -22.77 -25.55
N ASP A 78 15.69 -21.49 -25.81
CA ASP A 78 16.61 -21.06 -26.87
C ASP A 78 17.14 -19.65 -26.61
N PHE A 79 18.23 -19.30 -27.28
CA PHE A 79 18.78 -17.96 -27.32
C PHE A 79 19.49 -17.76 -28.65
N ASP A 80 19.33 -16.58 -29.27
CA ASP A 80 20.05 -16.24 -30.48
C ASP A 80 20.04 -14.72 -30.70
N LEU A 81 20.46 -14.27 -31.88
CA LEU A 81 20.39 -12.89 -32.33
C LEU A 81 19.26 -12.70 -33.34
N ALA A 82 18.53 -11.60 -33.20
CA ALA A 82 17.62 -11.10 -34.21
C ALA A 82 17.97 -9.63 -34.48
N ASP A 83 18.30 -9.31 -35.73
CA ASP A 83 18.78 -7.98 -36.12
C ASP A 83 19.87 -7.47 -35.16
N GLY A 84 20.89 -8.29 -34.90
CA GLY A 84 22.02 -7.99 -34.01
C GLY A 84 21.67 -7.79 -32.52
N ARG A 85 20.40 -7.97 -32.13
CA ARG A 85 19.95 -7.93 -30.74
C ARG A 85 19.79 -9.35 -30.18
N PRO A 86 20.39 -9.67 -29.03
CA PRO A 86 20.16 -10.95 -28.39
C PRO A 86 18.72 -11.08 -27.89
N TYR A 87 18.17 -12.26 -28.08
CA TYR A 87 16.90 -12.67 -27.51
C TYR A 87 17.01 -14.02 -26.83
N ILE A 88 16.11 -14.27 -25.88
CA ILE A 88 16.00 -15.50 -25.11
C ILE A 88 14.55 -15.97 -25.18
N VAL A 89 14.35 -17.21 -25.60
CA VAL A 89 13.06 -17.90 -25.57
C VAL A 89 13.00 -18.73 -24.30
N MET A 90 11.99 -18.48 -23.47
CA MET A 90 11.84 -19.11 -22.17
C MET A 90 10.39 -19.49 -21.89
N GLU A 91 10.20 -20.22 -20.79
CA GLU A 91 8.89 -20.53 -20.25
C GLU A 91 8.09 -19.26 -19.99
N LEU A 92 6.83 -19.27 -20.41
CA LEU A 92 5.88 -18.24 -20.00
C LEU A 92 5.37 -18.59 -18.61
N LEU A 93 5.82 -17.85 -17.61
CA LEU A 93 5.31 -17.95 -16.24
C LEU A 93 4.02 -17.13 -16.14
N ARG A 94 2.92 -17.77 -15.72
CA ARG A 94 1.68 -17.08 -15.36
C ARG A 94 1.80 -16.60 -13.93
N GLY A 95 1.61 -15.32 -13.69
CA GLY A 95 1.76 -14.68 -12.37
C GLY A 95 2.34 -13.28 -12.48
N GLN A 96 2.87 -12.76 -11.38
CA GLN A 96 3.46 -11.41 -11.31
C GLN A 96 4.84 -11.44 -10.66
N SER A 97 5.61 -10.36 -10.84
CA SER A 97 6.89 -10.22 -10.15
C SER A 97 6.69 -10.13 -8.64
N MET A 98 7.62 -10.71 -7.88
CA MET A 98 7.64 -10.60 -6.43
C MET A 98 7.82 -9.15 -5.97
N ALA A 99 8.55 -8.32 -6.73
CA ALA A 99 8.62 -6.88 -6.50
C ALA A 99 7.24 -6.21 -6.53
N ALA A 100 6.44 -6.48 -7.58
CA ALA A 100 5.09 -5.94 -7.69
C ALA A 100 4.18 -6.45 -6.56
N TYR A 101 4.30 -7.74 -6.21
CA TYR A 101 3.53 -8.33 -5.12
C TYR A 101 3.88 -7.71 -3.76
N ILE A 102 5.17 -7.64 -3.41
CA ILE A 102 5.67 -7.05 -2.16
C ILE A 102 5.31 -5.57 -2.08
N LYS A 103 5.53 -4.81 -3.17
CA LYS A 103 5.17 -3.39 -3.23
C LYS A 103 3.67 -3.20 -3.03
N GLY A 104 2.86 -4.01 -3.70
CA GLY A 104 1.41 -3.98 -3.52
C GLY A 104 1.00 -4.36 -2.10
N LEU A 105 1.63 -5.36 -1.50
CA LEU A 105 1.32 -5.84 -0.14
C LEU A 105 1.62 -4.75 0.89
N HIS A 106 2.75 -4.07 0.74
CA HIS A 106 3.19 -3.02 1.68
C HIS A 106 2.50 -1.69 1.44
N ALA A 107 2.15 -1.38 0.19
CA ALA A 107 1.22 -0.29 -0.11
C ALA A 107 -0.16 -0.55 0.53
N LEU A 108 -0.47 -1.82 0.85
CA LEU A 108 -1.64 -2.20 1.63
C LEU A 108 -1.39 -2.24 3.15
N GLY A 109 -0.21 -1.84 3.65
CA GLY A 109 0.17 -1.92 5.06
C GLY A 109 0.36 -3.34 5.61
N HIS A 110 0.23 -4.36 4.77
CA HIS A 110 0.38 -5.75 5.16
C HIS A 110 1.87 -6.15 5.18
N THR A 111 2.21 -7.27 5.83
CA THR A 111 3.54 -7.90 5.70
C THR A 111 3.38 -9.37 5.42
N LEU A 112 4.40 -10.00 4.84
CA LEU A 112 4.36 -11.44 4.60
C LEU A 112 4.42 -12.20 5.95
N PRO A 113 3.50 -13.14 6.21
CA PRO A 113 3.61 -14.03 7.37
C PRO A 113 4.95 -14.75 7.38
N LEU A 114 5.55 -14.93 8.56
CA LEU A 114 6.89 -15.54 8.68
C LEU A 114 6.99 -16.92 8.02
N GLU A 115 5.92 -17.72 8.07
CA GLU A 115 5.85 -19.01 7.38
C GLU A 115 5.94 -18.85 5.86
N THR A 116 5.21 -17.89 5.30
CA THR A 116 5.28 -17.56 3.86
C THR A 116 6.67 -17.07 3.48
N VAL A 117 7.29 -16.20 4.29
CA VAL A 117 8.67 -15.76 4.09
C VAL A 117 9.63 -16.96 4.07
N ALA A 118 9.50 -17.87 5.04
CA ALA A 118 10.36 -19.07 5.13
C ALA A 118 10.20 -19.96 3.89
N ARG A 119 8.96 -20.21 3.46
CA ARG A 119 8.63 -21.00 2.26
C ARG A 119 9.22 -20.40 0.99
N LEU A 120 9.07 -19.09 0.80
CA LEU A 120 9.64 -18.39 -0.36
C LEU A 120 11.16 -18.41 -0.33
N LEU A 121 11.75 -18.15 0.84
CA LEU A 121 13.19 -18.14 1.05
C LEU A 121 13.81 -19.52 0.78
N ASP A 122 13.19 -20.60 1.25
CA ASP A 122 13.63 -21.98 1.00
C ASP A 122 13.65 -22.31 -0.50
N ALA A 123 12.58 -21.95 -1.22
CA ALA A 123 12.46 -22.24 -2.65
C ALA A 123 13.50 -21.46 -3.48
N ILE A 124 13.72 -20.18 -3.16
CA ILE A 124 14.74 -19.34 -3.81
C ILE A 124 16.14 -19.84 -3.45
N ALA A 125 16.39 -20.18 -2.18
CA ALA A 125 17.67 -20.72 -1.73
C ALA A 125 18.01 -22.06 -2.40
N SER A 126 17.04 -22.96 -2.53
CA SER A 126 17.20 -24.23 -3.25
C SER A 126 17.62 -24.01 -4.71
N ALA A 127 17.01 -23.03 -5.38
CA ALA A 127 17.39 -22.68 -6.75
C ALA A 127 18.79 -22.08 -6.85
N LEU A 128 19.18 -21.19 -5.94
CA LEU A 128 20.52 -20.61 -5.92
C LEU A 128 21.59 -21.67 -5.64
N ASP A 129 21.42 -22.50 -4.62
CA ASP A 129 22.36 -23.58 -4.30
C ASP A 129 22.48 -24.58 -5.46
N TYR A 130 21.37 -24.89 -6.13
CA TYR A 130 21.39 -25.71 -7.34
C TYR A 130 22.23 -25.06 -8.46
N ALA A 131 22.02 -23.78 -8.77
CA ALA A 131 22.80 -23.06 -9.78
C ALA A 131 24.29 -22.97 -9.40
N HIS A 132 24.59 -22.67 -8.13
CA HIS A 132 25.96 -22.61 -7.59
C HIS A 132 26.67 -23.96 -7.70
N SER A 133 25.96 -25.07 -7.50
CA SER A 133 26.51 -26.43 -7.69
C SER A 133 26.93 -26.71 -9.14
N GLN A 134 26.33 -25.99 -10.10
CA GLN A 134 26.68 -26.03 -11.52
C GLN A 134 27.72 -24.96 -11.91
N GLY A 135 28.27 -24.24 -10.93
CA GLY A 135 29.25 -23.17 -11.16
C GLY A 135 28.66 -21.87 -11.70
N ILE A 136 27.34 -21.68 -11.60
CA ILE A 136 26.62 -20.51 -12.11
C ILE A 136 26.23 -19.61 -10.94
N VAL A 137 26.68 -18.36 -10.95
CA VAL A 137 26.30 -17.31 -9.99
C VAL A 137 25.31 -16.36 -10.66
N HIS A 138 24.22 -16.01 -9.98
CA HIS A 138 23.14 -15.22 -10.56
C HIS A 138 23.52 -13.73 -10.73
N ARG A 139 24.18 -13.14 -9.72
CA ARG A 139 24.74 -11.77 -9.69
C ARG A 139 23.74 -10.60 -9.71
N ASP A 140 22.44 -10.86 -9.75
CA ASP A 140 21.37 -9.83 -9.74
C ASP A 140 20.11 -10.38 -9.06
N VAL A 141 20.29 -11.01 -7.90
CA VAL A 141 19.18 -11.53 -7.10
C VAL A 141 18.39 -10.36 -6.50
N LYS A 142 17.10 -10.25 -6.82
CA LYS A 142 16.19 -9.22 -6.34
C LYS A 142 14.73 -9.61 -6.62
N PRO A 143 13.73 -8.99 -5.97
CA PRO A 143 12.32 -9.38 -6.14
C PRO A 143 11.79 -9.17 -7.57
N SER A 144 12.34 -8.24 -8.35
CA SER A 144 11.91 -8.05 -9.74
C SER A 144 12.36 -9.18 -10.68
N ASN A 145 13.37 -9.95 -10.26
CA ASN A 145 13.88 -11.13 -10.98
C ASN A 145 13.33 -12.44 -10.38
N VAL A 146 12.30 -12.35 -9.55
CA VAL A 146 11.53 -13.49 -9.07
C VAL A 146 10.10 -13.32 -9.54
N ILE A 147 9.59 -14.29 -10.28
CA ILE A 147 8.17 -14.36 -10.63
C ILE A 147 7.49 -15.29 -9.65
N LEU A 148 6.46 -14.79 -8.97
CA LEU A 148 5.55 -15.64 -8.22
C LEU A 148 4.63 -16.31 -9.23
N ARG A 149 4.78 -17.62 -9.40
CA ARG A 149 3.91 -18.41 -10.27
C ARG A 149 2.52 -18.48 -9.62
N GLN A 150 1.51 -18.13 -10.40
CA GLN A 150 0.12 -18.27 -10.00
C GLN A 150 -0.22 -19.75 -9.85
N GLY A 151 -0.80 -20.11 -8.71
CA GLY A 151 -1.37 -21.42 -8.46
C GLY A 151 -2.84 -21.47 -8.86
N SER A 152 -3.65 -22.04 -7.98
CA SER A 152 -5.12 -22.11 -8.08
C SER A 152 -5.79 -20.74 -7.94
N THR A 153 -5.22 -19.82 -7.17
CA THR A 153 -5.78 -18.48 -6.91
C THR A 153 -4.96 -17.39 -7.63
N PRO A 154 -5.61 -16.32 -8.14
CA PRO A 154 -4.91 -15.12 -8.60
C PRO A 154 -3.98 -14.54 -7.53
N LEU A 155 -2.83 -14.01 -7.97
CA LEU A 155 -1.89 -13.36 -7.06
C LEU A 155 -2.31 -11.91 -6.90
N LEU A 156 -3.02 -11.60 -5.82
CA LEU A 156 -3.37 -10.24 -5.43
C LEU A 156 -2.74 -9.92 -4.07
N PRO A 157 -2.14 -8.74 -3.87
CA PRO A 157 -1.52 -8.42 -2.58
C PRO A 157 -2.52 -8.32 -1.41
N SER A 158 -3.81 -8.12 -1.69
CA SER A 158 -4.89 -8.19 -0.70
C SER A 158 -5.29 -9.61 -0.32
N ILE A 159 -4.82 -10.63 -1.05
CA ILE A 159 -5.06 -12.05 -0.74
C ILE A 159 -3.76 -12.67 -0.21
N PRO A 160 -3.79 -13.43 0.91
CA PRO A 160 -2.64 -14.18 1.38
C PRO A 160 -2.02 -15.02 0.26
N LEU A 161 -0.70 -14.97 0.12
CA LEU A 161 -0.02 -15.66 -0.97
C LEU A 161 -0.36 -17.17 -0.94
N PRO A 162 -1.00 -17.72 -1.99
CA PRO A 162 -1.45 -19.10 -1.98
C PRO A 162 -0.31 -20.08 -1.68
N PRO A 163 -0.57 -21.17 -0.94
CA PRO A 163 0.45 -22.14 -0.56
C PRO A 163 1.02 -22.92 -1.76
N ASP A 164 0.27 -23.00 -2.85
CA ASP A 164 0.68 -23.60 -4.13
C ASP A 164 1.40 -22.62 -5.07
N SER A 165 1.44 -21.32 -4.74
CA SER A 165 2.27 -20.35 -5.46
C SER A 165 3.75 -20.63 -5.22
N GLN A 166 4.54 -20.62 -6.29
CA GLN A 166 5.98 -20.93 -6.23
C GLN A 166 6.80 -19.76 -6.76
N PRO A 167 7.86 -19.33 -6.06
CA PRO A 167 8.79 -18.34 -6.60
C PRO A 167 9.66 -19.01 -7.67
N VAL A 168 9.84 -18.32 -8.80
CA VAL A 168 10.68 -18.79 -9.90
C VAL A 168 11.70 -17.70 -10.21
N LEU A 169 12.98 -18.03 -10.05
CA LEU A 169 14.09 -17.13 -10.40
C LEU A 169 14.18 -17.00 -11.92
N THR A 170 14.27 -15.76 -12.37
CA THR A 170 14.47 -15.37 -13.77
C THR A 170 15.75 -14.57 -13.92
N ASP A 171 16.20 -14.35 -15.16
CA ASP A 171 17.26 -13.35 -15.44
C ASP A 171 18.61 -13.62 -14.78
N PHE A 172 19.05 -14.88 -14.80
CA PHE A 172 20.46 -15.22 -14.63
C PHE A 172 21.30 -14.34 -15.55
N GLY A 173 22.43 -13.83 -15.05
CA GLY A 173 23.25 -12.69 -15.52
C GLY A 173 23.65 -12.57 -17.01
N ILE A 174 23.04 -13.31 -17.92
CA ILE A 174 23.12 -13.24 -19.39
C ILE A 174 23.08 -11.79 -19.91
N ALA A 175 22.30 -10.91 -19.27
CA ALA A 175 22.22 -9.50 -19.63
C ALA A 175 23.56 -8.74 -19.44
N ARG A 176 24.40 -9.15 -18.47
CA ARG A 176 25.70 -8.51 -18.18
C ARG A 176 26.79 -8.83 -19.20
N ILE A 177 26.64 -9.94 -19.94
CA ILE A 177 27.58 -10.29 -21.01
C ILE A 177 27.29 -9.52 -22.30
N SER A 178 26.13 -8.86 -22.40
CA SER A 178 25.68 -8.13 -23.60
C SER A 178 26.45 -6.86 -23.95
N GLY A 179 27.63 -6.59 -23.39
CA GLY A 179 28.42 -5.39 -23.70
C GLY A 179 27.86 -4.08 -23.14
N ALA A 180 26.64 -4.06 -22.62
CA ALA A 180 26.08 -2.93 -21.86
C ALA A 180 26.80 -2.68 -20.51
N THR A 181 27.83 -3.49 -20.20
CA THR A 181 28.43 -3.63 -18.86
C THR A 181 29.96 -3.47 -18.88
N SER A 182 30.56 -3.12 -20.02
CA SER A 182 31.89 -2.52 -20.02
C SER A 182 31.73 -1.08 -19.56
N GLN A 183 32.24 -0.76 -18.36
CA GLN A 183 32.43 0.58 -17.78
C GLN A 183 32.06 1.71 -18.77
N THR A 184 30.82 2.18 -18.73
CA THR A 184 30.49 3.40 -19.46
C THR A 184 31.22 4.53 -18.76
N LEU A 185 32.06 5.23 -19.52
CA LEU A 185 32.81 6.45 -19.18
C LEU A 185 31.90 7.62 -18.73
N THR A 186 30.64 7.36 -18.38
CA THR A 186 29.58 8.32 -18.03
C THR A 186 29.02 8.13 -16.62
N GLY A 187 29.60 7.26 -15.77
CA GLY A 187 29.28 7.22 -14.34
C GLY A 187 27.89 6.68 -13.98
N THR A 188 27.22 5.97 -14.89
CA THR A 188 25.92 5.36 -14.63
C THR A 188 26.13 3.91 -14.17
N ILE A 189 25.96 3.67 -12.87
CA ILE A 189 26.16 2.35 -12.25
C ILE A 189 24.97 1.47 -12.61
N LEU A 190 25.22 0.33 -13.28
CA LEU A 190 24.16 -0.51 -13.84
C LEU A 190 23.89 -1.74 -12.95
N GLY A 191 22.66 -1.80 -12.44
CA GLY A 191 22.09 -2.76 -11.50
C GLY A 191 21.21 -1.99 -10.52
N THR A 192 20.30 -2.65 -9.80
CA THR A 192 19.53 -1.95 -8.77
C THR A 192 20.45 -1.79 -7.55
N PRO A 193 20.97 -0.58 -7.25
CA PRO A 193 22.01 -0.40 -6.22
C PRO A 193 21.60 -0.94 -4.85
N ALA A 194 20.29 -0.99 -4.60
CA ALA A 194 19.66 -1.50 -3.39
C ALA A 194 19.97 -2.96 -3.04
N TYR A 195 20.37 -3.82 -3.99
CA TYR A 195 20.61 -5.25 -3.73
C TYR A 195 22.06 -5.69 -3.98
N MET A 196 22.94 -4.77 -4.39
CA MET A 196 24.33 -5.10 -4.69
C MET A 196 25.10 -5.49 -3.43
N SER A 197 25.87 -6.57 -3.54
CA SER A 197 26.82 -6.98 -2.49
C SER A 197 28.01 -6.01 -2.38
N PRO A 198 28.66 -5.90 -1.20
CA PRO A 198 29.83 -5.04 -1.00
C PRO A 198 30.95 -5.26 -2.02
N GLU A 199 31.25 -6.52 -2.34
CA GLU A 199 32.27 -6.92 -3.31
C GLU A 199 31.89 -6.49 -4.74
N GLN A 200 30.60 -6.55 -5.11
CA GLN A 200 30.14 -6.03 -6.40
C GLN A 200 30.30 -4.52 -6.50
N VAL A 201 30.01 -3.79 -5.41
CA VAL A 201 30.18 -2.33 -5.36
C VAL A 201 31.66 -1.93 -5.48
N ARG A 202 32.56 -2.71 -4.86
CA ARG A 202 34.01 -2.47 -4.90
C ARG A 202 34.68 -2.98 -6.18
N GLY A 203 33.97 -3.72 -7.03
CA GLY A 203 34.53 -4.37 -8.21
C GLY A 203 35.48 -5.52 -7.86
N GLU A 204 35.31 -6.12 -6.68
CA GLU A 204 36.03 -7.30 -6.21
C GLU A 204 35.48 -8.58 -6.89
N PRO A 205 36.22 -9.71 -6.85
CA PRO A 205 35.72 -10.98 -7.36
C PRO A 205 34.39 -11.38 -6.72
N VAL A 206 33.42 -11.75 -7.57
CA VAL A 206 32.05 -12.10 -7.18
C VAL A 206 31.87 -13.62 -7.25
N ASP A 207 31.37 -14.21 -6.18
CA ASP A 207 31.03 -15.64 -6.09
C ASP A 207 29.61 -15.86 -5.54
N ALA A 208 29.26 -17.11 -5.22
CA ALA A 208 27.96 -17.50 -4.67
C ALA A 208 27.52 -16.68 -3.45
N ARG A 209 28.47 -16.18 -2.64
CA ARG A 209 28.20 -15.43 -1.41
C ARG A 209 27.68 -14.03 -1.68
N SER A 210 27.87 -13.53 -2.90
CA SER A 210 27.25 -12.29 -3.37
C SER A 210 25.75 -12.47 -3.56
N ASP A 211 25.31 -13.61 -4.12
CA ASP A 211 23.89 -13.93 -4.24
C ASP A 211 23.26 -14.13 -2.84
N ASN A 212 23.98 -14.72 -1.90
CA ASN A 212 23.51 -14.89 -0.51
C ASN A 212 23.29 -13.54 0.19
N TYR A 213 24.15 -12.55 -0.06
CA TYR A 213 23.97 -11.19 0.45
C TYR A 213 22.71 -10.54 -0.14
N SER A 214 22.55 -10.62 -1.47
CA SER A 214 21.37 -10.08 -2.16
C SER A 214 20.08 -10.77 -1.71
N LEU A 215 20.10 -12.07 -1.47
CA LEU A 215 18.98 -12.81 -0.85
C LEU A 215 18.70 -12.32 0.58
N GLY A 216 19.74 -11.97 1.34
CA GLY A 216 19.61 -11.33 2.65
C GLY A 216 18.90 -9.97 2.58
N ILE A 217 19.15 -9.17 1.54
CA ILE A 217 18.45 -7.89 1.33
C ILE A 217 16.98 -8.16 0.98
N MET A 218 16.71 -9.15 0.13
CA MET A 218 15.33 -9.58 -0.15
C MET A 218 14.61 -10.05 1.12
N LEU A 219 15.29 -10.81 1.99
CA LEU A 219 14.73 -11.23 3.28
C LEU A 219 14.41 -10.02 4.16
N TYR A 220 15.32 -9.04 4.23
CA TYR A 220 15.07 -7.79 4.94
C TYR A 220 13.80 -7.10 4.41
N GLU A 221 13.70 -6.93 3.09
CA GLU A 221 12.57 -6.26 2.44
C GLU A 221 11.26 -7.01 2.63
N MET A 222 11.26 -8.35 2.56
CA MET A 222 10.08 -9.17 2.85
C MET A 222 9.56 -8.98 4.28
N LEU A 223 10.45 -8.69 5.24
CA LEU A 223 10.12 -8.57 6.66
C LEU A 223 9.75 -7.15 7.08
N ALA A 224 10.52 -6.15 6.64
CA ALA A 224 10.31 -4.75 7.01
C ALA A 224 9.40 -3.98 6.06
N GLY A 225 9.24 -4.50 4.86
CA GLY A 225 8.58 -3.86 3.75
C GLY A 225 9.24 -2.67 3.09
N VAL A 226 10.37 -2.27 3.63
CA VAL A 226 11.25 -1.26 3.08
C VAL A 226 12.65 -1.85 2.89
N LEU A 227 13.43 -1.22 2.01
CA LEU A 227 14.83 -1.57 1.83
C LEU A 227 15.68 -1.03 3.00
N PRO A 228 16.77 -1.71 3.37
CA PRO A 228 17.69 -1.21 4.40
C PRO A 228 18.39 0.09 3.95
N PHE A 229 18.63 0.24 2.64
CA PHE A 229 19.16 1.44 2.01
C PHE A 229 18.35 1.75 0.75
N ASP A 230 17.51 2.77 0.82
CA ASP A 230 16.48 3.05 -0.18
C ASP A 230 16.96 4.07 -1.24
N PRO A 231 17.02 3.70 -2.54
CA PRO A 231 17.41 4.60 -3.61
C PRO A 231 16.38 5.70 -3.93
N GLU A 232 15.15 5.65 -3.39
CA GLU A 232 14.17 6.74 -3.50
C GLU A 232 14.46 7.86 -2.50
N VAL A 233 15.11 7.54 -1.37
CA VAL A 233 15.49 8.49 -0.32
C VAL A 233 16.95 8.96 -0.48
N ASP A 234 17.83 8.05 -0.87
CA ASP A 234 19.26 8.29 -1.01
C ASP A 234 19.69 8.39 -2.48
N THR A 235 20.68 9.24 -2.76
CA THR A 235 21.34 9.21 -4.07
C THR A 235 21.98 7.83 -4.33
N THR A 236 22.04 7.40 -5.59
CA THR A 236 22.69 6.14 -5.98
C THR A 236 24.09 5.97 -5.38
N ALA A 237 24.89 7.03 -5.34
CA ALA A 237 26.22 7.00 -4.74
C ALA A 237 26.18 6.75 -3.21
N SER A 238 25.21 7.34 -2.51
CA SER A 238 24.96 7.11 -1.08
C SER A 238 24.56 5.66 -0.82
N VAL A 239 23.62 5.11 -1.60
CA VAL A 239 23.20 3.70 -1.47
C VAL A 239 24.38 2.76 -1.64
N LEU A 240 25.20 2.93 -2.67
CA LEU A 240 26.37 2.09 -2.91
C LEU A 240 27.41 2.21 -1.80
N TYR A 241 27.67 3.43 -1.32
CA TYR A 241 28.55 3.63 -0.17
C TYR A 241 28.02 2.90 1.07
N LYS A 242 26.71 2.98 1.33
CA LYS A 242 26.06 2.28 2.45
C LYS A 242 26.14 0.77 2.29
N GLN A 243 25.88 0.25 1.09
CA GLN A 243 26.06 -1.18 0.79
C GLN A 243 27.47 -1.65 1.13
N ALA A 244 28.50 -0.89 0.74
CA ALA A 244 29.88 -1.27 0.97
C ALA A 244 30.36 -1.08 2.42
N ASN A 245 29.84 -0.11 3.18
CA ASN A 245 30.50 0.36 4.41
C ASN A 245 29.60 0.46 5.65
N VAL A 246 28.28 0.59 5.48
CA VAL A 246 27.37 0.89 6.58
C VAL A 246 26.60 -0.38 6.96
N PRO A 247 26.56 -0.77 8.26
CA PRO A 247 25.70 -1.87 8.68
C PRO A 247 24.23 -1.52 8.40
N PRO A 248 23.41 -2.47 7.92
CA PRO A 248 21.98 -2.23 7.76
C PRO A 248 21.33 -1.78 9.07
N PRO A 249 20.29 -0.92 9.01
CA PRO A 249 19.47 -0.63 10.18
C PRO A 249 18.81 -1.92 10.71
N PRO A 250 18.50 -2.00 12.01
CA PRO A 250 17.78 -3.14 12.56
C PRO A 250 16.35 -3.20 12.01
N LEU A 251 15.81 -4.40 11.86
CA LEU A 251 14.43 -4.63 11.43
C LEU A 251 13.45 -4.16 12.51
N PRO A 252 12.36 -3.46 12.14
CA PRO A 252 11.30 -3.13 13.07
C PRO A 252 10.51 -4.39 13.47
N ASN A 253 10.07 -4.46 14.73
CA ASN A 253 9.10 -5.47 15.21
C ASN A 253 9.48 -6.95 15.03
N VAL A 254 10.77 -7.29 14.88
CA VAL A 254 11.23 -8.69 14.85
C VAL A 254 11.98 -9.09 16.13
N GLY A 255 11.89 -10.38 16.49
CA GLY A 255 12.63 -10.92 17.63
C GLY A 255 14.16 -10.98 17.39
N PRO A 256 14.97 -10.98 18.46
CA PRO A 256 16.44 -10.89 18.36
C PRO A 256 17.07 -12.06 17.59
N ARG A 257 16.42 -13.23 17.58
CA ARG A 257 16.88 -14.38 16.81
C ARG A 257 16.72 -14.20 15.31
N ILE A 258 15.63 -13.55 14.85
CA ILE A 258 15.41 -13.24 13.43
C ILE A 258 16.41 -12.16 13.00
N GLN A 259 16.59 -11.13 13.82
CA GLN A 259 17.59 -10.09 13.57
C GLN A 259 19.00 -10.69 13.37
N ALA A 260 19.43 -11.62 14.23
CA ALA A 260 20.73 -12.26 14.11
C ALA A 260 20.92 -13.04 12.80
N VAL A 261 19.85 -13.63 12.25
CA VAL A 261 19.89 -14.31 10.95
C VAL A 261 20.15 -13.29 9.83
N VAL A 262 19.42 -12.18 9.84
CA VAL A 262 19.53 -11.12 8.83
C VAL A 262 20.88 -10.40 8.92
N ASP A 263 21.34 -10.09 10.13
CA ASP A 263 22.66 -9.47 10.37
C ASP A 263 23.80 -10.32 9.79
N ARG A 264 23.73 -11.65 9.98
CA ARG A 264 24.72 -12.57 9.41
C ARG A 264 24.65 -12.63 7.89
N ALA A 265 23.44 -12.62 7.31
CA ALA A 265 23.27 -12.60 5.86
C ALA A 265 23.85 -11.32 5.23
N LEU A 266 23.69 -10.20 5.91
CA LEU A 266 24.09 -8.87 5.45
C LEU A 266 25.46 -8.42 5.98
N HIS A 267 26.25 -9.35 6.51
CA HIS A 267 27.60 -9.05 6.96
C HIS A 267 28.48 -8.58 5.79
N LYS A 268 29.31 -7.56 5.99
CA LYS A 268 30.06 -6.94 4.87
C LYS A 268 31.20 -7.82 4.35
N ASP A 269 31.84 -8.58 5.23
CA ASP A 269 32.80 -9.63 4.89
C ASP A 269 32.08 -10.89 4.37
N PRO A 270 32.32 -11.34 3.13
CA PRO A 270 31.76 -12.58 2.59
C PRO A 270 32.07 -13.85 3.41
N ASP A 271 33.22 -13.92 4.09
CA ASP A 271 33.61 -15.10 4.86
C ASP A 271 32.78 -15.26 6.15
N ALA A 272 32.23 -14.16 6.67
CA ALA A 272 31.38 -14.16 7.86
C ALA A 272 29.88 -14.40 7.55
N ARG A 273 29.49 -14.42 6.27
CA ARG A 273 28.11 -14.69 5.83
C ARG A 273 27.77 -16.18 5.86
N TYR A 274 26.52 -16.50 5.52
CA TYR A 274 26.15 -17.85 5.12
C TYR A 274 26.88 -18.22 3.82
N GLN A 275 27.51 -19.40 3.82
CA GLN A 275 28.29 -19.87 2.68
C GLN A 275 27.40 -20.50 1.60
N LYS A 276 26.20 -20.96 1.97
CA LYS A 276 25.15 -21.45 1.08
C LYS A 276 23.85 -20.71 1.33
N ALA A 277 23.03 -20.54 0.30
CA ALA A 277 21.71 -19.94 0.43
C ALA A 277 20.79 -20.81 1.29
N GLY A 278 20.90 -22.14 1.19
CA GLY A 278 20.14 -23.08 2.01
C GLY A 278 20.43 -22.97 3.51
N ASP A 279 21.67 -22.63 3.89
CA ASP A 279 22.03 -22.43 5.30
C ASP A 279 21.32 -21.19 5.89
N LEU A 280 21.19 -20.12 5.08
CA LEU A 280 20.41 -18.94 5.45
C LEU A 280 18.93 -19.29 5.64
N ALA A 281 18.33 -20.01 4.68
CA ALA A 281 16.93 -20.40 4.73
C ALA A 281 16.62 -21.32 5.91
N ALA A 282 17.49 -22.31 6.17
CA ALA A 282 17.38 -23.21 7.32
C ALA A 282 17.48 -22.45 8.66
N ALA A 283 18.41 -21.50 8.77
CA ALA A 283 18.55 -20.67 9.97
C ALA A 283 17.28 -19.84 10.22
N PHE A 284 16.73 -19.20 9.18
CA PHE A 284 15.49 -18.42 9.31
C PHE A 284 14.30 -19.28 9.75
N ARG A 285 14.05 -20.41 9.06
CA ARG A 285 12.95 -21.34 9.37
C ARG A 285 13.01 -21.83 10.83
N SER A 286 14.20 -22.25 11.29
CA SER A 286 14.38 -22.76 12.66
C SER A 286 14.01 -21.75 13.75
N VAL A 287 14.19 -20.46 13.46
CA VAL A 287 13.85 -19.37 14.39
C VAL A 287 12.36 -19.03 14.32
N GLY A 288 11.75 -19.08 13.13
CA GLY A 288 10.31 -18.86 12.94
C GLY A 288 9.46 -19.89 13.68
N GLU A 289 9.82 -21.18 13.60
CA GLU A 289 9.14 -22.28 14.29
C GLU A 289 9.26 -22.18 15.82
N ALA A 290 10.43 -21.77 16.34
CA ALA A 290 10.65 -21.60 17.77
C ALA A 290 9.90 -20.38 18.36
N GLY A 291 9.60 -19.35 17.54
CA GLY A 291 8.79 -18.20 17.95
C GLY A 291 7.30 -18.54 18.11
N ALA A 292 6.75 -19.36 17.21
CA ALA A 292 5.36 -19.83 17.25
C ALA A 292 5.07 -20.76 18.44
N ALA A 293 6.05 -21.54 18.89
CA ALA A 293 5.90 -22.50 19.98
C ALA A 293 5.84 -21.89 21.40
N THR A 294 5.97 -20.57 21.57
CA THR A 294 6.10 -19.93 22.90
C THR A 294 4.86 -19.17 23.38
N VAL A 295 3.70 -19.30 22.71
CA VAL A 295 2.46 -18.58 23.10
C VAL A 295 1.50 -19.42 23.97
N VAL A 296 1.82 -20.68 24.28
CA VAL A 296 0.98 -21.49 25.18
C VAL A 296 1.53 -21.49 26.62
N SER A 297 0.90 -20.64 27.44
CA SER A 297 0.74 -20.72 28.90
C SER A 297 1.93 -21.13 29.79
N ALA A 298 2.36 -20.19 30.64
CA ALA A 298 2.64 -20.48 32.05
C ALA A 298 2.40 -19.23 32.93
N PRO A 299 1.59 -19.33 34.00
CA PRO A 299 1.39 -18.25 34.96
C PRO A 299 2.38 -18.37 36.13
N ALA A 300 2.93 -17.26 36.65
CA ALA A 300 3.21 -17.06 38.08
C ALA A 300 3.93 -15.73 38.38
N ARG A 301 3.23 -14.87 39.13
CA ARG A 301 3.61 -14.31 40.44
C ARG A 301 5.07 -13.87 40.71
N SER A 302 5.12 -12.60 41.11
CA SER A 302 5.75 -12.05 42.33
C SER A 302 7.12 -11.37 42.20
N GLY A 303 7.14 -10.09 42.58
CA GLY A 303 7.90 -9.71 43.76
C GLY A 303 9.03 -8.68 43.58
N ARG A 304 8.82 -7.53 44.24
CA ARG A 304 9.80 -6.72 44.97
C ARG A 304 10.86 -5.95 44.18
N THR A 305 10.54 -4.69 43.99
CA THR A 305 11.41 -3.52 44.10
C THR A 305 12.33 -3.60 45.33
N THR A 306 13.64 -3.56 45.12
CA THR A 306 14.59 -2.94 46.05
C THR A 306 15.61 -2.13 45.25
N ALA A 307 15.71 -0.86 45.58
CA ALA A 307 16.70 0.07 45.08
C ALA A 307 18.00 -0.06 45.89
N SER A 308 19.14 0.18 45.25
CA SER A 308 20.22 1.01 45.83
C SER A 308 21.23 1.47 44.78
N PRO A 309 21.94 2.60 45.03
CA PRO A 309 22.64 3.40 44.03
C PRO A 309 24.18 3.39 44.21
N MET A 310 24.83 4.28 43.44
CA MET A 310 26.17 4.88 43.60
C MET A 310 27.39 4.30 42.85
N ALA A 311 27.77 5.08 41.83
CA ALA A 311 29.04 5.82 41.69
C ALA A 311 30.38 5.07 41.70
N GLY A 312 31.12 5.22 40.59
CA GLY A 312 32.55 4.92 40.51
C GLY A 312 33.19 5.28 39.16
N ARG A 313 33.69 6.52 39.03
CA ARG A 313 34.72 7.00 38.07
C ARG A 313 35.63 7.94 38.90
N PRO A 314 36.90 8.26 38.54
CA PRO A 314 37.61 8.02 37.26
C PRO A 314 39.15 7.68 37.41
N SER A 315 39.84 7.46 36.28
CA SER A 315 41.23 7.93 35.99
C SER A 315 41.66 7.36 34.62
N ARG A 316 41.81 8.12 33.52
CA ARG A 316 42.77 9.17 33.11
C ARG A 316 44.23 8.68 32.99
N ARG A 317 44.61 8.27 31.78
CA ARG A 317 45.96 8.46 31.19
C ARG A 317 45.86 8.68 29.66
N TRP A 318 46.10 9.92 29.24
CA TRP A 318 46.71 10.34 27.96
C TRP A 318 48.24 10.44 28.21
N PRO A 319 49.19 10.60 27.23
CA PRO A 319 49.02 11.45 26.02
C PRO A 319 49.92 11.19 24.74
N ILE A 320 49.46 11.68 23.56
CA ILE A 320 50.16 12.25 22.33
C ILE A 320 51.07 11.31 21.46
N TRP A 321 51.20 11.36 20.11
CA TRP A 321 51.20 12.45 19.09
C TRP A 321 50.67 12.03 17.70
N ILE A 322 49.79 12.84 17.09
CA ILE A 322 50.03 13.82 16.00
C ILE A 322 50.65 13.20 14.74
N GLY A 323 49.86 13.14 13.67
CA GLY A 323 50.40 12.88 12.34
C GLY A 323 49.40 12.53 11.25
N LEU A 324 48.19 13.11 11.19
CA LEU A 324 47.36 13.03 9.96
C LEU A 324 46.19 14.02 9.88
N ALA A 325 46.31 15.21 10.47
CA ALA A 325 45.29 16.27 10.37
C ALA A 325 45.77 17.51 9.58
N THR A 326 46.98 17.47 9.02
CA THR A 326 47.61 18.57 8.29
C THR A 326 47.72 18.35 6.77
N ALA A 327 47.30 17.19 6.24
CA ALA A 327 47.36 16.90 4.80
C ALA A 327 46.06 17.24 4.04
N LEU A 328 44.90 17.35 4.72
CA LEU A 328 43.61 17.61 4.05
C LEU A 328 43.26 19.11 3.95
N ALA A 329 43.86 19.96 4.78
CA ALA A 329 43.63 21.41 4.74
C ALA A 329 44.43 22.14 3.63
N VAL A 330 45.48 21.52 3.08
CA VAL A 330 46.31 22.12 2.02
C VAL A 330 45.76 21.84 0.61
N VAL A 331 44.94 20.79 0.43
CA VAL A 331 44.33 20.46 -0.87
C VAL A 331 43.05 21.28 -1.12
N VAL A 332 42.30 21.63 -0.07
CA VAL A 332 41.06 22.40 -0.20
C VAL A 332 41.33 23.92 -0.37
N ALA A 333 42.45 24.44 0.15
CA ALA A 333 42.85 25.84 -0.07
C ALA A 333 43.45 26.10 -1.47
N GLY A 334 43.99 25.07 -2.14
CA GLY A 334 44.61 25.20 -3.47
C GLY A 334 43.61 25.25 -4.63
N VAL A 335 42.42 24.66 -4.47
CA VAL A 335 41.38 24.60 -5.52
C VAL A 335 40.48 25.84 -5.52
N VAL A 336 40.34 26.52 -4.38
CA VAL A 336 39.51 27.75 -4.25
C VAL A 336 40.27 29.01 -4.67
N LEU A 337 41.62 29.00 -4.70
CA LEU A 337 42.42 30.16 -5.13
C LEU A 337 42.77 30.16 -6.64
N GLY A 338 42.49 29.08 -7.36
CA GLY A 338 42.75 28.95 -8.80
C GLY A 338 41.63 29.44 -9.73
N SER A 339 40.44 29.72 -9.20
CA SER A 339 39.25 30.12 -9.98
C SER A 339 38.94 31.63 -9.92
N LEU A 340 39.78 32.43 -9.24
CA LEU A 340 39.59 33.88 -9.08
C LEU A 340 40.53 34.78 -9.90
N THR A 341 41.34 34.21 -10.81
CA THR A 341 42.21 35.01 -11.70
C THR A 341 42.19 34.53 -13.15
N ARG A 342 41.11 34.85 -13.87
CA ARG A 342 40.98 34.94 -15.34
C ARG A 342 39.51 35.32 -15.59
N GLY A 343 39.10 36.48 -16.08
CA GLY A 343 39.72 37.63 -16.72
C GLY A 343 38.57 38.32 -17.44
N VAL A 344 38.24 39.53 -17.00
CA VAL A 344 37.09 40.35 -17.44
C VAL A 344 37.27 40.87 -18.87
N GLY A 345 36.19 40.92 -19.65
CA GLY A 345 36.09 41.65 -20.93
C GLY A 345 34.61 41.83 -21.36
N PRO A 346 34.24 42.92 -22.04
CA PRO A 346 33.24 43.84 -21.50
C PRO A 346 31.81 43.73 -22.06
N THR A 347 30.89 44.20 -21.21
CA THR A 347 29.46 44.41 -21.37
C THR A 347 29.11 45.36 -22.52
N ARG A 348 28.12 44.99 -23.35
CA ARG A 348 27.30 45.93 -24.13
C ARG A 348 25.83 45.57 -23.97
N THR A 349 25.11 46.45 -23.30
CA THR A 349 23.64 46.55 -23.29
C THR A 349 23.11 46.94 -24.68
N PRO A 350 21.98 46.37 -25.15
CA PRO A 350 21.20 47.00 -26.20
C PRO A 350 20.05 47.83 -25.63
N THR A 351 20.06 49.08 -26.06
CA THR A 351 19.03 50.12 -25.93
C THR A 351 17.81 49.81 -26.80
N THR A 352 16.64 50.14 -26.28
CA THR A 352 15.32 50.28 -26.93
C THR A 352 15.33 51.15 -28.19
N GLN A 353 14.62 50.73 -29.26
CA GLN A 353 13.97 51.66 -30.19
C GLN A 353 12.74 51.00 -30.88
N PRO A 354 11.66 51.77 -31.20
CA PRO A 354 10.35 51.23 -31.53
C PRO A 354 9.98 51.22 -33.03
N ALA A 355 8.95 50.41 -33.31
CA ALA A 355 7.96 50.39 -34.40
C ALA A 355 8.15 51.28 -35.65
N VAL A 356 8.10 50.63 -36.82
CA VAL A 356 7.54 51.18 -38.06
C VAL A 356 6.63 50.13 -38.71
N ALA A 357 5.40 50.54 -39.02
CA ALA A 357 4.38 49.79 -39.71
C ALA A 357 4.56 49.86 -41.23
N THR A 358 4.29 48.78 -41.95
CA THR A 358 3.78 48.80 -43.35
C THR A 358 2.96 47.54 -43.59
N ALA A 359 1.76 47.72 -44.12
CA ALA A 359 0.76 46.69 -44.39
C ALA A 359 0.82 46.18 -45.85
N THR A 360 -0.01 45.16 -46.13
CA THR A 360 -0.39 44.57 -47.44
C THR A 360 0.58 43.45 -47.88
N GLU A 361 0.17 42.21 -48.18
CA GLU A 361 -1.03 41.74 -48.88
C GLU A 361 -1.26 40.24 -48.61
N ALA A 362 -2.52 39.82 -48.71
CA ALA A 362 -3.01 38.48 -48.37
C ALA A 362 -2.57 37.41 -49.38
N THR A 363 -2.18 36.24 -48.88
CA THR A 363 -2.27 34.97 -49.62
C THR A 363 -2.70 33.88 -48.65
N VAL A 364 -3.87 33.29 -48.92
CA VAL A 364 -4.44 32.15 -48.20
C VAL A 364 -3.76 30.88 -48.69
N VAL A 365 -2.93 30.26 -47.84
CA VAL A 365 -2.67 28.81 -47.84
C VAL A 365 -2.45 28.36 -46.38
N GLU A 366 -3.39 27.55 -45.92
CA GLU A 366 -3.41 26.58 -44.81
C GLU A 366 -2.19 26.48 -43.87
N ALA A 367 -2.42 26.75 -42.58
CA ALA A 367 -1.43 26.62 -41.51
C ALA A 367 -1.75 25.43 -40.57
N SER A 368 -0.82 24.49 -40.48
CA SER A 368 -0.26 23.96 -39.20
C SER A 368 1.20 24.42 -39.18
N PRO A 369 1.91 24.71 -38.06
CA PRO A 369 2.00 23.96 -36.77
C PRO A 369 2.37 24.93 -35.57
N PRO A 370 3.25 24.67 -34.56
CA PRO A 370 3.64 23.48 -33.78
C PRO A 370 3.55 23.64 -32.23
N ALA A 371 3.62 22.50 -31.54
CA ALA A 371 4.17 22.19 -30.20
C ALA A 371 4.26 23.26 -29.08
N THR A 372 3.69 22.91 -27.92
CA THR A 372 4.31 23.18 -26.61
C THR A 372 3.91 22.15 -25.55
N THR A 373 4.94 21.73 -24.81
CA THR A 373 4.96 21.22 -23.42
C THR A 373 4.91 19.69 -23.21
N PRO A 374 5.87 19.11 -22.46
CA PRO A 374 5.94 17.69 -22.19
C PRO A 374 4.76 17.23 -21.31
N THR A 375 4.02 16.26 -21.81
CA THR A 375 3.05 15.49 -21.06
C THR A 375 3.77 14.69 -19.97
N VAL A 376 3.51 15.06 -18.72
CA VAL A 376 3.59 14.18 -17.55
C VAL A 376 2.87 12.86 -17.91
N PRO A 377 3.38 11.67 -17.54
CA PRO A 377 2.63 10.43 -17.75
C PRO A 377 1.32 10.52 -16.95
N VAL A 378 0.22 10.77 -17.66
CA VAL A 378 -1.13 10.58 -17.13
C VAL A 378 -1.27 9.09 -16.88
N VAL A 379 -1.18 8.69 -15.60
CA VAL A 379 -1.73 7.42 -15.15
C VAL A 379 -3.22 7.51 -15.47
N VAL A 380 -3.66 6.84 -16.53
CA VAL A 380 -5.09 6.75 -16.84
C VAL A 380 -5.69 5.86 -15.76
N SER A 381 -6.24 6.49 -14.71
CA SER A 381 -7.07 5.82 -13.74
C SER A 381 -8.22 5.13 -14.48
N ALA A 382 -8.47 3.86 -14.16
CA ALA A 382 -9.63 3.14 -14.70
C ALA A 382 -10.91 3.98 -14.50
N PRO A 383 -11.82 4.04 -15.49
CA PRO A 383 -13.01 4.86 -15.39
C PRO A 383 -13.86 4.42 -14.18
N ILE A 384 -14.37 5.40 -13.45
CA ILE A 384 -15.37 5.17 -12.41
C ILE A 384 -16.64 4.74 -13.13
N VAL A 385 -17.07 3.52 -12.83
CA VAL A 385 -18.25 2.88 -13.44
C VAL A 385 -19.36 2.68 -12.42
N GLY A 386 -19.10 2.93 -11.14
CA GLY A 386 -20.07 2.70 -10.08
C GLY A 386 -19.65 3.25 -8.73
N GLY A 387 -20.40 2.90 -7.70
CA GLY A 387 -20.09 3.22 -6.31
C GLY A 387 -20.54 2.10 -5.37
N ALA A 388 -19.78 1.91 -4.31
CA ALA A 388 -20.05 1.02 -3.19
C ALA A 388 -20.21 1.89 -1.95
N LEU A 389 -21.35 1.81 -1.30
CA LEU A 389 -21.69 2.52 -0.09
C LEU A 389 -21.64 1.53 1.07
N PHE A 390 -20.65 1.69 1.94
CA PHE A 390 -20.56 0.95 3.20
C PHE A 390 -21.35 1.71 4.26
N LEU A 391 -22.16 0.96 5.02
CA LEU A 391 -23.17 1.44 5.94
C LEU A 391 -23.10 0.58 7.21
N ASP A 392 -22.06 0.78 8.02
CA ASP A 392 -21.79 -0.04 9.21
C ASP A 392 -21.86 -1.53 8.90
N SER A 393 -22.95 -2.23 9.23
CA SER A 393 -23.16 -3.65 8.93
C SER A 393 -23.69 -3.98 7.54
N SER A 394 -23.87 -3.01 6.65
CA SER A 394 -24.43 -3.25 5.32
C SER A 394 -23.65 -2.61 4.19
N LEU A 395 -23.80 -3.16 3.00
CA LEU A 395 -23.16 -2.70 1.78
C LEU A 395 -24.22 -2.57 0.67
N GLN A 396 -24.22 -1.42 0.02
CA GLN A 396 -25.01 -1.19 -1.19
C GLN A 396 -24.07 -0.77 -2.32
N ALA A 397 -24.01 -1.53 -3.40
CA ALA A 397 -23.17 -1.18 -4.54
C ALA A 397 -23.94 -1.19 -5.85
N VAL A 398 -23.61 -0.24 -6.72
CA VAL A 398 -24.15 -0.14 -8.08
C VAL A 398 -23.00 0.03 -9.05
N VAL A 399 -22.91 -0.85 -10.03
CA VAL A 399 -21.94 -0.81 -11.12
C VAL A 399 -22.69 -0.64 -12.44
N ARG A 400 -22.31 0.34 -13.24
CA ARG A 400 -22.92 0.69 -14.54
C ARG A 400 -21.99 0.29 -15.68
N ASP A 401 -22.52 0.30 -16.89
CA ASP A 401 -21.81 -0.09 -18.12
C ASP A 401 -21.20 -1.50 -18.06
N VAL A 402 -21.86 -2.40 -17.32
CA VAL A 402 -21.45 -3.80 -17.14
C VAL A 402 -21.86 -4.61 -18.36
N LEU A 403 -20.94 -5.40 -18.92
CA LEU A 403 -21.27 -6.32 -20.01
C LEU A 403 -22.17 -7.44 -19.51
N ALA A 404 -23.11 -7.88 -20.34
CA ALA A 404 -23.92 -9.05 -20.04
C ALA A 404 -23.01 -10.28 -19.81
N PRO A 405 -23.26 -11.08 -18.76
CA PRO A 405 -22.46 -12.26 -18.51
C PRO A 405 -22.62 -13.26 -19.66
N GLU A 406 -21.52 -13.96 -20.00
CA GLU A 406 -21.54 -15.00 -21.02
C GLU A 406 -22.46 -16.16 -20.61
N PRO A 407 -23.05 -16.92 -21.56
CA PRO A 407 -23.88 -18.07 -21.23
C PRO A 407 -23.16 -19.08 -20.31
N GLY A 408 -23.79 -19.42 -19.18
CA GLY A 408 -23.20 -20.30 -18.17
C GLY A 408 -22.23 -19.60 -17.20
N ARG A 409 -22.30 -18.26 -17.10
CA ARG A 409 -21.59 -17.47 -16.10
C ARG A 409 -22.52 -16.48 -15.40
N ALA A 410 -22.16 -16.11 -14.17
CA ALA A 410 -22.86 -15.12 -13.36
C ALA A 410 -21.86 -14.18 -12.66
N TYR A 411 -22.30 -12.98 -12.32
CA TYR A 411 -21.49 -12.09 -11.49
C TYR A 411 -21.64 -12.48 -10.02
N ALA A 412 -20.54 -12.51 -9.29
CA ALA A 412 -20.54 -12.68 -7.84
C ALA A 412 -19.86 -11.47 -7.17
N ALA A 413 -20.33 -11.11 -5.98
CA ALA A 413 -19.84 -9.98 -5.22
C ALA A 413 -19.11 -10.46 -3.96
N TRP A 414 -18.12 -9.69 -3.51
CA TRP A 414 -17.20 -10.10 -2.43
C TRP A 414 -16.85 -8.93 -1.54
N LEU A 415 -16.77 -9.19 -0.24
CA LEU A 415 -16.08 -8.37 0.74
C LEU A 415 -14.70 -8.96 1.01
N ILE A 416 -13.69 -8.10 1.04
CA ILE A 416 -12.28 -8.48 1.21
C ILE A 416 -11.72 -7.72 2.40
N GLY A 417 -11.11 -8.45 3.33
CA GLY A 417 -10.63 -7.96 4.62
C GLY A 417 -9.32 -8.62 5.05
N ALA A 418 -8.79 -8.16 6.19
CA ALA A 418 -7.52 -8.68 6.71
C ALA A 418 -7.62 -10.15 7.16
N ASP A 419 -8.78 -10.55 7.69
CA ASP A 419 -9.02 -11.88 8.26
C ASP A 419 -9.67 -12.87 7.27
N GLY A 420 -10.01 -12.43 6.05
CA GLY A 420 -10.57 -13.32 5.06
C GLY A 420 -11.39 -12.65 3.95
N LEU A 421 -12.11 -13.49 3.21
CA LEU A 421 -12.91 -13.13 2.05
C LEU A 421 -14.32 -13.70 2.23
N SER A 422 -15.33 -12.87 1.97
CA SER A 422 -16.74 -13.25 2.13
C SER A 422 -17.50 -13.02 0.83
N GLN A 423 -18.08 -14.08 0.25
CA GLN A 423 -18.99 -13.95 -0.89
C GLN A 423 -20.32 -13.37 -0.43
N LEU A 424 -20.86 -12.43 -1.21
CA LEU A 424 -22.15 -11.81 -0.95
C LEU A 424 -23.21 -12.43 -1.84
N ALA A 425 -24.33 -12.82 -1.23
CA ALA A 425 -25.55 -13.11 -1.98
C ALA A 425 -26.18 -11.81 -2.49
N GLY A 426 -26.83 -11.85 -3.66
CA GLY A 426 -27.65 -10.72 -4.14
C GLY A 426 -26.99 -9.79 -5.17
N ALA A 427 -26.02 -10.27 -5.95
CA ALA A 427 -25.56 -9.55 -7.15
C ALA A 427 -26.56 -9.73 -8.30
N GLU A 428 -27.33 -8.70 -8.62
CA GLU A 428 -28.36 -8.72 -9.65
C GLU A 428 -27.94 -7.90 -10.87
N TYR A 429 -27.86 -8.56 -12.03
CA TYR A 429 -27.57 -7.90 -13.30
C TYR A 429 -28.86 -7.62 -14.09
N ALA A 430 -29.07 -6.36 -14.48
CA ALA A 430 -30.14 -5.94 -15.36
C ALA A 430 -29.71 -4.80 -16.28
N GLN A 431 -29.87 -4.98 -17.60
CA GLN A 431 -29.70 -3.92 -18.62
C GLN A 431 -28.40 -3.09 -18.48
N GLY A 432 -27.26 -3.75 -18.29
CA GLY A 432 -25.96 -3.09 -18.18
C GLY A 432 -25.65 -2.52 -16.80
N VAL A 433 -26.50 -2.78 -15.80
CA VAL A 433 -26.30 -2.36 -14.42
C VAL A 433 -26.26 -3.60 -13.51
N LEU A 434 -25.25 -3.65 -12.64
CA LEU A 434 -25.14 -4.61 -11.56
C LEU A 434 -25.49 -3.92 -10.24
N THR A 435 -26.44 -4.47 -9.50
CA THR A 435 -26.83 -3.98 -8.17
C THR A 435 -26.49 -5.05 -7.13
N ILE A 436 -25.89 -4.64 -6.03
CA ILE A 436 -25.51 -5.50 -4.90
C ILE A 436 -26.10 -4.90 -3.64
N GLN A 437 -26.77 -5.74 -2.85
CA GLN A 437 -27.22 -5.39 -1.50
C GLN A 437 -26.81 -6.50 -0.56
N TYR A 438 -26.10 -6.15 0.50
CA TYR A 438 -25.63 -7.08 1.51
C TYR A 438 -25.83 -6.49 2.91
N VAL A 439 -26.20 -7.34 3.85
CA VAL A 439 -26.32 -7.01 5.27
C VAL A 439 -25.64 -8.14 6.04
N ASP A 440 -24.69 -7.78 6.90
CA ASP A 440 -24.01 -8.69 7.79
C ASP A 440 -25.02 -9.28 8.79
N PRO A 441 -25.16 -10.62 8.86
CA PRO A 441 -26.16 -11.26 9.70
C PRO A 441 -25.89 -11.10 11.20
N ASP A 442 -24.64 -10.86 11.59
CA ASP A 442 -24.22 -10.67 12.98
C ASP A 442 -24.23 -9.19 13.38
N GLY A 443 -24.50 -8.29 12.44
CA GLY A 443 -24.58 -6.85 12.65
C GLY A 443 -23.22 -6.19 12.89
N GLY A 444 -22.12 -6.85 12.53
CA GLY A 444 -20.77 -6.31 12.70
C GLY A 444 -20.47 -5.18 11.71
N ASN A 445 -19.65 -4.21 12.12
CA ASN A 445 -19.21 -3.13 11.26
C ASN A 445 -18.32 -3.67 10.12
N LEU A 446 -18.80 -3.62 8.88
CA LEU A 446 -18.09 -4.12 7.71
C LEU A 446 -16.73 -3.42 7.51
N LEU A 447 -16.58 -2.16 7.90
CA LEU A 447 -15.31 -1.43 7.77
C LEU A 447 -14.29 -1.82 8.85
N ALA A 448 -14.73 -2.48 9.93
CA ALA A 448 -13.83 -3.04 10.92
C ALA A 448 -13.04 -4.22 10.33
N ASP A 449 -13.71 -5.08 9.57
CA ASP A 449 -13.12 -6.34 9.08
C ASP A 449 -12.70 -6.25 7.60
N PHE A 450 -13.49 -5.55 6.78
CA PHE A 450 -13.35 -5.46 5.34
C PHE A 450 -12.98 -4.05 4.88
N ASN A 451 -12.13 -3.95 3.87
CA ASN A 451 -11.65 -2.69 3.31
C ASN A 451 -11.84 -2.59 1.80
N GLU A 452 -12.26 -3.68 1.17
CA GLU A 452 -12.42 -3.78 -0.27
C GLU A 452 -13.72 -4.51 -0.62
N PHE A 453 -14.37 -4.03 -1.68
CA PHE A 453 -15.49 -4.65 -2.34
C PHE A 453 -15.07 -5.03 -3.77
N ALA A 454 -15.34 -6.26 -4.17
CA ALA A 454 -15.01 -6.74 -5.50
C ALA A 454 -16.19 -7.47 -6.16
N VAL A 455 -16.20 -7.45 -7.48
CA VAL A 455 -17.14 -8.23 -8.30
C VAL A 455 -16.33 -9.09 -9.26
N SER A 456 -16.58 -10.40 -9.24
CA SER A 456 -16.00 -11.39 -10.13
C SER A 456 -17.02 -11.92 -11.14
N LEU A 457 -16.53 -12.63 -12.15
CA LEU A 457 -17.36 -13.38 -13.10
C LEU A 457 -17.14 -14.89 -12.95
N GLU A 458 -18.11 -15.58 -12.34
CA GLU A 458 -18.05 -16.99 -11.99
C GLU A 458 -18.75 -17.91 -13.01
N PRO A 459 -18.38 -19.21 -13.07
CA PRO A 459 -19.20 -20.23 -13.71
C PRO A 459 -20.57 -20.37 -13.02
N ASP A 460 -21.61 -20.71 -13.78
CA ASP A 460 -22.93 -21.04 -13.25
C ASP A 460 -23.37 -22.44 -13.75
N PRO A 461 -23.45 -23.47 -12.87
CA PRO A 461 -23.21 -23.43 -11.43
C PRO A 461 -21.72 -23.31 -11.07
N ASP A 462 -21.42 -22.61 -9.98
CA ASP A 462 -20.05 -22.36 -9.52
C ASP A 462 -19.45 -23.61 -8.81
N PRO A 463 -18.35 -24.20 -9.33
CA PRO A 463 -17.69 -25.33 -8.68
C PRO A 463 -16.87 -24.96 -7.44
N ALA A 464 -16.61 -23.68 -7.17
CA ALA A 464 -15.77 -23.20 -6.06
C ALA A 464 -16.32 -21.89 -5.45
N PRO A 465 -17.49 -21.92 -4.78
CA PRO A 465 -18.19 -20.72 -4.31
C PRO A 465 -17.43 -19.89 -3.25
N ASP A 466 -16.42 -20.47 -2.60
CA ASP A 466 -15.60 -19.77 -1.61
C ASP A 466 -14.37 -19.08 -2.22
N VAL A 467 -14.19 -19.16 -3.55
CA VAL A 467 -13.02 -18.63 -4.25
C VAL A 467 -13.47 -17.69 -5.38
N PRO A 468 -13.04 -16.43 -5.39
CA PRO A 468 -13.40 -15.51 -6.45
C PRO A 468 -12.65 -15.88 -7.73
N GLY A 469 -13.40 -16.04 -8.80
CA GLY A 469 -12.93 -16.05 -10.17
C GLY A 469 -12.41 -14.67 -10.62
N PRO A 470 -12.30 -14.43 -11.93
CA PRO A 470 -11.70 -13.20 -12.45
C PRO A 470 -12.46 -11.95 -11.99
N ILE A 471 -11.80 -11.09 -11.20
CA ILE A 471 -12.34 -9.80 -10.78
C ILE A 471 -12.54 -8.90 -12.00
N ARG A 472 -13.71 -8.28 -12.09
CA ARG A 472 -14.12 -7.34 -13.13
C ARG A 472 -14.23 -5.92 -12.61
N PHE A 473 -14.66 -5.78 -11.36
CA PHE A 473 -14.83 -4.49 -10.73
C PHE A 473 -14.33 -4.53 -9.29
N VAL A 474 -13.77 -3.42 -8.84
CA VAL A 474 -13.20 -3.29 -7.50
C VAL A 474 -13.48 -1.91 -6.95
N SER A 475 -13.66 -1.83 -5.64
CA SER A 475 -13.83 -0.61 -4.87
C SER A 475 -13.02 -0.73 -3.60
N ASN A 476 -12.08 0.20 -3.40
CA ASN A 476 -11.13 0.16 -2.29
C ASN A 476 -11.36 1.35 -1.38
N ALA A 477 -11.74 1.10 -0.13
CA ALA A 477 -11.76 2.16 0.87
C ALA A 477 -10.32 2.65 1.09
N PRO A 478 -10.07 3.98 1.15
CA PRO A 478 -8.73 4.51 1.40
C PRO A 478 -8.15 3.94 2.70
N GLN A 479 -6.96 3.37 2.64
CA GLN A 479 -6.43 2.60 3.76
C GLN A 479 -6.12 3.43 5.01
N ASP A 480 -5.65 4.66 4.84
CA ASP A 480 -5.39 5.56 5.96
C ASP A 480 -6.68 5.89 6.71
N LEU A 481 -7.79 6.03 5.98
CA LEU A 481 -9.12 6.21 6.55
C LEU A 481 -9.61 4.96 7.28
N VAL A 482 -9.40 3.77 6.72
CA VAL A 482 -9.77 2.49 7.36
C VAL A 482 -8.91 2.23 8.60
N ALA A 483 -7.61 2.49 8.54
CA ALA A 483 -6.69 2.34 9.66
C ALA A 483 -7.02 3.29 10.80
N GLU A 484 -7.42 4.53 10.50
CA GLU A 484 -7.85 5.50 11.50
C GLU A 484 -9.23 5.16 12.08
N ILE A 485 -10.18 4.70 11.26
CA ILE A 485 -11.47 4.14 11.74
C ILE A 485 -11.23 2.96 12.69
N ARG A 486 -10.30 2.06 12.36
CA ARG A 486 -9.95 0.90 13.19
C ARG A 486 -9.17 1.28 14.47
N ARG A 487 -8.26 2.24 14.39
CA ARG A 487 -7.53 2.77 15.55
C ARG A 487 -8.49 3.45 16.52
N LEU A 488 -9.44 4.21 16.00
CA LEU A 488 -10.52 4.80 16.79
C LEU A 488 -11.42 3.75 17.41
N ASP A 489 -11.84 2.74 16.65
CA ASP A 489 -12.60 1.60 17.17
C ASP A 489 -11.85 0.86 18.30
N GLU A 490 -10.54 0.69 18.16
CA GLU A 490 -9.65 0.12 19.19
C GLU A 490 -9.49 1.02 20.42
N GLU A 491 -9.37 2.34 20.23
CA GLU A 491 -9.24 3.32 21.32
C GLU A 491 -10.58 3.52 22.06
N THR A 492 -11.72 3.43 21.37
CA THR A 492 -13.07 3.52 21.96
C THR A 492 -13.55 2.21 22.58
N ARG A 493 -12.95 1.06 22.24
CA ARG A 493 -13.16 -0.23 22.92
C ARG A 493 -12.87 -0.21 24.43
N GLY A 494 -12.21 0.84 24.93
CA GLY A 494 -12.01 1.14 26.35
C GLY A 494 -13.14 1.94 27.04
N ALA A 495 -14.15 2.40 26.31
CA ALA A 495 -15.35 3.05 26.86
C ALA A 495 -16.23 2.02 27.62
N PRO A 496 -17.13 2.46 28.53
CA PRO A 496 -18.03 1.54 29.22
C PRO A 496 -18.84 0.73 28.21
N MET A 497 -18.85 -0.60 28.37
CA MET A 497 -19.45 -1.60 27.47
C MET A 497 -18.67 -1.98 26.19
N SER A 498 -17.43 -1.50 26.00
CA SER A 498 -16.54 -1.96 24.91
C SER A 498 -17.10 -1.79 23.50
N MET A 499 -17.91 -0.75 23.27
CA MET A 499 -18.49 -0.44 21.96
C MET A 499 -17.50 0.37 21.08
N GLY A 500 -17.48 0.06 19.79
CA GLY A 500 -16.72 0.77 18.76
C GLY A 500 -17.23 2.18 18.48
N LEU A 501 -16.45 3.03 17.79
CA LEU A 501 -16.80 4.44 17.51
C LEU A 501 -18.15 4.58 16.79
N VAL A 502 -18.38 3.74 15.78
CA VAL A 502 -19.60 3.78 14.95
C VAL A 502 -20.82 3.31 15.74
N ASP A 503 -20.67 2.20 16.48
CA ASP A 503 -21.71 1.68 17.37
C ASP A 503 -22.03 2.63 18.53
N GLY A 504 -21.01 3.30 19.07
CA GLY A 504 -21.15 4.33 20.09
C GLY A 504 -21.95 5.51 19.57
N LEU A 505 -21.56 6.07 18.41
CA LEU A 505 -22.30 7.14 17.72
C LEU A 505 -23.75 6.76 17.43
N ARG A 506 -23.99 5.55 16.91
CA ARG A 506 -25.32 5.03 16.64
C ARG A 506 -26.16 4.89 17.90
N THR A 507 -25.61 4.28 18.94
CA THR A 507 -26.29 4.10 20.23
C THR A 507 -26.64 5.44 20.87
N GLN A 508 -25.74 6.43 20.84
CA GLN A 508 -26.04 7.76 21.35
C GLN A 508 -27.13 8.46 20.52
N ALA A 509 -27.08 8.34 19.20
CA ALA A 509 -28.07 8.91 18.29
C ALA A 509 -29.48 8.34 18.55
N GLU A 510 -29.60 7.01 18.63
CA GLU A 510 -30.88 6.34 18.91
C GLU A 510 -31.44 6.73 20.29
N ALA A 511 -30.57 6.78 21.30
CA ALA A 511 -30.95 7.22 22.64
C ALA A 511 -31.37 8.69 22.65
N HIS A 512 -30.63 9.56 21.94
CA HIS A 512 -30.96 10.97 21.78
C HIS A 512 -32.37 11.11 21.18
N ASP A 513 -32.61 10.53 20.01
CA ASP A 513 -33.89 10.70 19.29
C ASP A 513 -35.08 10.16 20.08
N THR A 514 -34.89 9.01 20.73
CA THR A 514 -35.89 8.44 21.64
C THR A 514 -36.25 9.44 22.74
N HIS A 515 -35.26 10.05 23.38
CA HIS A 515 -35.50 10.96 24.49
C HIS A 515 -35.97 12.36 24.04
N VAL A 516 -35.56 12.85 22.87
CA VAL A 516 -36.16 14.05 22.29
C VAL A 516 -37.64 13.82 21.99
N HIS A 517 -37.99 12.72 21.32
CA HIS A 517 -39.38 12.39 21.01
C HIS A 517 -40.22 12.25 22.29
N ASN A 518 -39.72 11.52 23.29
CA ASN A 518 -40.42 11.37 24.56
C ASN A 518 -40.55 12.69 25.31
N SER A 519 -39.58 13.60 25.21
CA SER A 519 -39.67 14.95 25.80
C SER A 519 -40.78 15.77 25.14
N LEU A 520 -40.83 15.79 23.80
CA LEU A 520 -41.87 16.50 23.05
C LEU A 520 -43.27 15.93 23.34
N SER A 521 -43.44 14.61 23.30
CA SER A 521 -44.72 13.96 23.63
C SER A 521 -45.15 14.19 25.09
N ALA A 522 -44.19 14.26 26.03
CA ALA A 522 -44.51 14.58 27.42
C ALA A 522 -45.03 16.02 27.56
N ILE A 523 -44.49 16.99 26.81
CA ILE A 523 -45.01 18.36 26.77
C ILE A 523 -46.42 18.41 26.17
N GLU A 524 -46.67 17.71 25.07
CA GLU A 524 -48.02 17.62 24.46
C GLU A 524 -49.05 17.03 25.44
N ALA A 525 -48.63 16.09 26.29
CA ALA A 525 -49.45 15.51 27.34
C ALA A 525 -49.58 16.39 28.61
N GLY A 526 -48.93 17.55 28.66
CA GLY A 526 -48.89 18.45 29.83
C GLY A 526 -48.03 17.92 30.99
N ASN A 527 -47.17 16.94 30.75
CA ASN A 527 -46.29 16.31 31.74
C ASN A 527 -44.91 16.98 31.76
N LEU A 528 -44.82 18.16 32.37
CA LEU A 528 -43.55 18.89 32.50
C LEU A 528 -42.44 18.08 33.21
N PRO A 529 -42.68 17.38 34.34
CA PRO A 529 -41.64 16.56 34.97
C PRO A 529 -41.06 15.49 34.04
N GLY A 530 -41.92 14.80 33.26
CA GLY A 530 -41.47 13.81 32.29
C GLY A 530 -40.67 14.42 31.14
N ALA A 531 -41.06 15.61 30.67
CA ALA A 531 -40.31 16.32 29.65
C ALA A 531 -38.92 16.75 30.14
N LYS A 532 -38.83 17.29 31.36
CA LYS A 532 -37.54 17.69 31.97
C LYS A 532 -36.62 16.47 32.20
N GLN A 533 -37.19 15.34 32.61
CA GLN A 533 -36.44 14.08 32.74
C GLN A 533 -35.85 13.63 31.40
N HIS A 534 -36.63 13.67 30.31
CA HIS A 534 -36.15 13.29 29.00
C HIS A 534 -35.19 14.32 28.39
N ALA A 535 -35.36 15.60 28.67
CA ALA A 535 -34.36 16.62 28.31
C ALA A 535 -33.03 16.40 29.05
N GLU A 536 -33.03 16.01 30.32
CA GLU A 536 -31.80 15.63 31.03
C GLU A 536 -31.11 14.43 30.37
N HIS A 537 -31.86 13.37 30.02
CA HIS A 537 -31.30 12.26 29.28
C HIS A 537 -30.60 12.74 28.01
N VAL A 538 -31.22 13.63 27.23
CA VAL A 538 -30.63 14.21 26.03
C VAL A 538 -29.33 14.95 26.34
N ILE A 539 -29.30 15.81 27.36
CA ILE A 539 -28.08 16.53 27.76
C ILE A 539 -26.96 15.53 28.06
N ASN A 540 -27.22 14.54 28.90
CA ASN A 540 -26.23 13.58 29.37
C ASN A 540 -25.74 12.61 28.27
N ILE A 541 -26.59 12.29 27.28
CA ILE A 541 -26.24 11.54 26.04
C ILE A 541 -25.35 12.38 25.12
N LEU A 542 -25.60 13.67 25.00
CA LEU A 542 -24.83 14.53 24.11
C LEU A 542 -23.45 14.87 24.68
N VAL A 543 -23.36 15.16 25.98
CA VAL A 543 -22.12 15.67 26.61
C VAL A 543 -21.25 14.58 27.21
N GLY A 544 -21.83 13.46 27.65
CA GLY A 544 -21.10 12.37 28.32
C GLY A 544 -20.65 12.67 29.74
N THR A 545 -20.26 11.64 30.48
CA THR A 545 -20.00 11.66 31.94
C THR A 545 -18.79 12.47 32.36
N THR A 546 -17.87 12.76 31.44
CA THR A 546 -16.65 13.53 31.71
C THR A 546 -16.83 15.03 31.49
N SER A 547 -17.95 15.45 30.89
CA SER A 547 -18.26 16.85 30.66
C SER A 547 -18.70 17.55 31.95
N PRO A 548 -18.30 18.83 32.17
CA PRO A 548 -18.82 19.63 33.27
C PRO A 548 -20.34 19.88 33.18
N ASP A 549 -20.93 19.71 32.00
CA ASP A 549 -22.37 19.84 31.77
C ASP A 549 -23.14 18.54 32.13
N PHE A 550 -22.45 17.46 32.48
CA PHE A 550 -23.09 16.23 32.95
C PHE A 550 -23.66 16.41 34.35
N GLY A 551 -24.94 16.06 34.54
CA GLY A 551 -25.54 16.16 35.86
C GLY A 551 -27.03 15.91 35.90
N ASP A 552 -27.59 16.18 37.07
CA ASP A 552 -29.03 16.22 37.32
C ASP A 552 -29.56 17.62 36.95
N TRP A 553 -30.24 17.68 35.81
CA TRP A 553 -30.80 18.92 35.26
C TRP A 553 -32.27 19.11 35.63
N ASN A 554 -32.96 18.02 36.02
CA ASN A 554 -34.36 18.07 36.39
C ASN A 554 -34.58 18.33 37.90
N GLY A 555 -33.54 18.17 38.73
CA GLY A 555 -33.53 18.46 40.16
C GLY A 555 -34.05 17.31 41.05
N ASP A 556 -34.12 16.08 40.56
CA ASP A 556 -34.60 14.89 41.29
C ASP A 556 -33.52 14.17 42.12
N ALA A 557 -32.31 14.76 42.18
CA ALA A 557 -31.10 14.23 42.79
C ALA A 557 -30.56 12.95 42.14
N ARG A 558 -30.90 12.69 40.86
CA ARG A 558 -30.43 11.52 40.09
C ARG A 558 -30.06 11.93 38.66
N ALA A 559 -28.77 12.01 38.38
CA ALA A 559 -28.30 12.13 37.00
C ALA A 559 -28.63 10.86 36.20
N GLN A 560 -29.40 11.00 35.13
CA GLN A 560 -29.80 9.92 34.25
C GLN A 560 -29.00 9.96 32.95
N ASN A 561 -28.37 8.84 32.59
CA ASN A 561 -27.66 8.69 31.34
C ASN A 561 -27.94 7.29 30.76
N PRO A 562 -28.82 7.17 29.78
CA PRO A 562 -29.14 5.89 29.14
C PRO A 562 -28.16 5.56 28.00
N GLY A 563 -27.23 6.47 27.67
CA GLY A 563 -26.16 6.25 26.70
C GLY A 563 -24.94 5.53 27.30
N ASP A 564 -23.88 5.43 26.50
CA ASP A 564 -22.58 4.81 26.82
C ASP A 564 -21.69 5.59 27.82
N GLY A 565 -22.05 6.84 28.13
CA GLY A 565 -21.29 7.70 29.03
C GLY A 565 -20.11 8.47 28.43
N PHE A 566 -19.79 8.33 27.14
CA PHE A 566 -18.77 9.12 26.44
C PHE A 566 -19.34 10.41 25.84
N GLY A 567 -20.54 10.33 25.26
CA GLY A 567 -21.26 11.47 24.71
C GLY A 567 -21.16 11.60 23.18
N ALA A 568 -22.26 11.97 22.52
CA ALA A 568 -22.32 12.12 21.06
C ALA A 568 -21.42 13.26 20.54
N VAL A 569 -21.39 14.41 21.22
CA VAL A 569 -20.61 15.58 20.80
C VAL A 569 -19.10 15.30 20.78
N PRO A 570 -18.52 14.65 21.82
CA PRO A 570 -17.14 14.16 21.76
C PRO A 570 -16.83 13.26 20.56
N TYR A 571 -17.71 12.32 20.22
CA TYR A 571 -17.51 11.45 19.04
C TYR A 571 -17.51 12.23 17.73
N LEU A 572 -18.46 13.16 17.55
CA LEU A 572 -18.57 13.99 16.35
C LEU A 572 -17.36 14.90 16.18
N LYS A 573 -16.88 15.53 17.26
CA LYS A 573 -15.67 16.37 17.24
C LYS A 573 -14.42 15.58 16.87
N LEU A 574 -14.30 14.35 17.37
CA LEU A 574 -13.19 13.47 17.05
C LEU A 574 -13.21 13.06 15.57
N ALA A 575 -14.36 12.60 15.07
CA ALA A 575 -14.53 12.24 13.67
C ALA A 575 -14.24 13.43 12.72
N LEU A 576 -14.72 14.63 13.08
CA LEU A 576 -14.51 15.84 12.29
C LEU A 576 -13.04 16.25 12.24
N ALA A 577 -12.35 16.24 13.38
CA ALA A 577 -10.92 16.60 13.45
C ALA A 577 -10.06 15.69 12.56
N LEU A 578 -10.40 14.41 12.49
CA LEU A 578 -9.68 13.44 11.66
C LEU A 578 -9.96 13.63 10.18
N ALA A 579 -11.24 13.81 9.80
CA ALA A 579 -11.61 14.09 8.42
C ALA A 579 -10.96 15.40 7.90
N GLN A 580 -10.88 16.44 8.75
CA GLN A 580 -10.20 17.70 8.42
C GLN A 580 -8.68 17.56 8.34
N SER A 581 -8.06 16.73 9.17
CA SER A 581 -6.61 16.45 9.12
C SER A 581 -6.22 15.80 7.79
N GLU A 582 -7.01 14.85 7.31
CA GLU A 582 -6.77 14.18 6.02
C GLU A 582 -7.09 15.08 4.82
N LEU A 583 -8.04 16.00 4.94
CA LEU A 583 -8.28 17.00 3.90
C LEU A 583 -7.06 17.93 3.70
N ALA A 584 -6.23 18.09 4.73
CA ALA A 584 -4.99 18.87 4.67
C ALA A 584 -3.78 18.05 4.18
N ASN A 585 -3.95 16.76 3.89
CA ASN A 585 -2.89 15.87 3.44
C ASN A 585 -2.50 16.22 1.98
N PRO A 586 -1.26 16.67 1.72
CA PRO A 586 -0.82 17.08 0.38
C PRO A 586 -0.72 15.90 -0.61
N ASP A 587 -0.71 14.66 -0.11
CA ASP A 587 -0.58 13.44 -0.90
C ASP A 587 -1.92 12.75 -1.18
N ALA A 588 -3.04 13.31 -0.69
CA ALA A 588 -4.38 12.77 -0.90
C ALA A 588 -4.81 12.88 -2.37
N SER A 589 -5.40 11.81 -2.91
CA SER A 589 -5.90 11.80 -4.29
C SER A 589 -7.10 12.73 -4.45
N LEU A 590 -7.33 13.26 -5.66
CA LEU A 590 -8.44 14.20 -5.92
C LEU A 590 -9.82 13.61 -5.54
N GLU A 591 -9.98 12.31 -5.73
CA GLU A 591 -11.20 11.55 -5.43
C GLU A 591 -11.35 11.28 -3.92
N THR A 592 -10.23 11.10 -3.22
CA THR A 592 -10.19 11.07 -1.75
C THR A 592 -10.58 12.43 -1.16
N LEU A 593 -10.11 13.53 -1.78
CA LEU A 593 -10.44 14.89 -1.34
C LEU A 593 -11.93 15.20 -1.52
N GLU A 594 -12.56 14.80 -2.62
CA GLU A 594 -14.01 14.98 -2.84
C GLU A 594 -14.85 14.19 -1.82
N GLY A 595 -14.47 12.93 -1.54
CA GLY A 595 -15.14 12.11 -0.51
C GLY A 595 -14.98 12.67 0.90
N LEU A 596 -13.77 13.12 1.26
CA LEU A 596 -13.50 13.74 2.56
C LEU A 596 -14.25 15.07 2.73
N GLN A 597 -14.38 15.88 1.67
CA GLN A 597 -15.16 17.12 1.72
C GLN A 597 -16.63 16.87 2.03
N ALA A 598 -17.24 15.85 1.43
CA ALA A 598 -18.62 15.47 1.73
C ALA A 598 -18.77 14.98 3.18
N LEU A 599 -17.85 14.13 3.65
CA LEU A 599 -17.86 13.63 5.02
C LEU A 599 -17.68 14.75 6.05
N VAL A 600 -16.77 15.70 5.80
CA VAL A 600 -16.56 16.88 6.66
C VAL A 600 -17.85 17.71 6.74
N ALA A 601 -18.50 17.98 5.61
CA ALA A 601 -19.75 18.74 5.58
C ALA A 601 -20.86 18.05 6.39
N ASP A 602 -20.98 16.73 6.27
CA ASP A 602 -21.97 15.95 7.03
C ASP A 602 -21.68 15.96 8.54
N LEU A 603 -20.41 15.81 8.94
CA LEU A 603 -19.98 15.85 10.34
C LEU A 603 -20.14 17.24 10.97
N GLU A 604 -19.88 18.31 10.22
CA GLU A 604 -20.11 19.70 10.66
C GLU A 604 -21.60 19.97 10.90
N ALA A 605 -22.46 19.52 9.97
CA ALA A 605 -23.91 19.62 10.14
C ALA A 605 -24.42 18.81 11.34
N ALA A 606 -23.86 17.60 11.56
CA ALA A 606 -24.14 16.77 12.74
C ALA A 606 -23.88 17.50 14.03
N LEU A 607 -22.68 18.07 14.11
CA LEU A 607 -22.17 18.68 15.31
C LEU A 607 -23.00 19.93 15.64
N GLN A 608 -23.37 20.70 14.62
CA GLN A 608 -24.25 21.84 14.79
C GLN A 608 -25.61 21.43 15.37
N VAL A 609 -26.26 20.39 14.82
CA VAL A 609 -27.56 19.91 15.35
C VAL A 609 -27.43 19.40 16.78
N ALA A 610 -26.35 18.67 17.09
CA ALA A 610 -26.08 18.17 18.43
C ALA A 610 -25.93 19.33 19.44
N GLU A 611 -25.20 20.38 19.07
CA GLU A 611 -24.98 21.55 19.92
C GLU A 611 -26.26 22.40 20.08
N GLU A 612 -27.06 22.57 19.03
CA GLU A 612 -28.36 23.26 19.12
C GLU A 612 -29.38 22.47 19.96
N SER A 613 -29.44 21.14 19.78
CA SER A 613 -30.28 20.24 20.58
C SER A 613 -29.89 20.25 22.06
N LEU A 614 -28.58 20.32 22.36
CA LEU A 614 -28.07 20.43 23.72
C LEU A 614 -28.57 21.71 24.41
N GLU A 615 -28.50 22.85 23.75
CA GLU A 615 -28.96 24.12 24.32
C GLU A 615 -30.48 24.17 24.50
N MET A 616 -31.23 23.58 23.57
CA MET A 616 -32.69 23.44 23.70
C MET A 616 -33.05 22.51 24.88
N ALA A 617 -32.34 21.39 25.05
CA ALA A 617 -32.55 20.48 26.15
C ALA A 617 -32.23 21.12 27.51
N LYS A 618 -31.11 21.86 27.61
CA LYS A 618 -30.76 22.66 28.82
C LYS A 618 -31.82 23.71 29.13
N SER A 619 -32.30 24.40 28.09
CA SER A 619 -33.37 25.40 28.24
C SER A 619 -34.66 24.76 28.73
N LEU A 620 -35.08 23.64 28.14
CA LEU A 620 -36.28 22.91 28.57
C LEU A 620 -36.15 22.40 30.00
N ALA A 621 -35.02 21.79 30.36
CA ALA A 621 -34.75 21.28 31.70
C ALA A 621 -34.70 22.39 32.78
N SER A 622 -34.52 23.65 32.41
CA SER A 622 -34.53 24.79 33.34
C SER A 622 -35.87 25.54 33.40
N THR A 623 -36.88 25.15 32.62
CA THR A 623 -38.21 25.78 32.65
C THR A 623 -39.04 25.41 33.90
N ASP A 624 -39.89 26.35 34.31
CA ASP A 624 -40.81 26.18 35.45
C ASP A 624 -42.27 25.96 35.03
N THR A 625 -42.62 26.27 33.77
CA THR A 625 -43.99 26.23 33.25
C THR A 625 -44.13 25.40 31.97
N VAL A 626 -45.31 24.82 31.76
CA VAL A 626 -45.62 24.06 30.54
C VAL A 626 -45.66 24.99 29.33
N GLU A 627 -46.09 26.24 29.51
CA GLU A 627 -46.17 27.24 28.44
C GLU A 627 -44.79 27.62 27.89
N GLU A 628 -43.80 27.87 28.76
CA GLU A 628 -42.42 28.14 28.34
C GLU A 628 -41.80 26.91 27.67
N ALA A 629 -42.00 25.73 28.26
CA ALA A 629 -41.52 24.47 27.69
C ALA A 629 -42.15 24.14 26.33
N SER A 630 -43.40 24.54 26.09
CA SER A 630 -44.09 24.36 24.81
C SER A 630 -43.50 25.20 23.69
N VAL A 631 -43.01 26.41 23.98
CA VAL A 631 -42.31 27.25 23.00
C VAL A 631 -40.99 26.60 22.61
N ILE A 632 -40.20 26.15 23.59
CA ILE A 632 -38.93 25.48 23.35
C ILE A 632 -39.16 24.16 22.58
N ALA A 633 -40.19 23.39 22.94
CA ALA A 633 -40.54 22.16 22.26
C ALA A 633 -40.93 22.39 20.78
N ALA A 634 -41.62 23.50 20.47
CA ALA A 634 -41.96 23.86 19.10
C ALA A 634 -40.71 24.23 18.28
N ASP A 635 -39.79 25.03 18.86
CA ASP A 635 -38.52 25.38 18.22
C ASP A 635 -37.63 24.13 18.03
N TRP A 636 -37.67 23.21 18.99
CA TRP A 636 -36.92 21.94 18.94
C TRP A 636 -37.49 20.98 17.89
N ALA A 637 -38.82 20.87 17.77
CA ALA A 637 -39.45 20.13 16.69
C ALA A 637 -39.15 20.77 15.33
N GLU A 638 -39.11 22.11 15.25
CA GLU A 638 -38.77 22.81 14.02
C GLU A 638 -37.30 22.61 13.63
N LEU A 639 -36.36 22.57 14.58
CA LEU A 639 -34.97 22.21 14.33
C LEU A 639 -34.87 20.83 13.66
N LEU A 640 -35.61 19.85 14.18
CA LEU A 640 -35.65 18.49 13.61
C LEU A 640 -36.30 18.44 12.21
N LEU A 641 -37.24 19.35 11.92
CA LEU A 641 -37.94 19.43 10.63
C LEU A 641 -37.19 20.23 9.55
N ARG A 642 -36.60 21.39 9.90
CA ARG A 642 -35.84 22.27 8.99
C ARG A 642 -34.62 21.56 8.42
N GLN A 643 -34.04 20.68 9.22
CA GLN A 643 -32.94 19.80 8.82
C GLN A 643 -33.45 18.61 7.97
N GLY A 644 -34.59 18.73 7.26
CA GLY A 644 -35.15 17.68 6.37
C GLY A 644 -34.28 17.26 5.18
N ALA A 645 -33.15 17.95 4.93
CA ALA A 645 -32.04 17.49 4.07
C ALA A 645 -30.79 17.07 4.88
N ALA A 646 -30.70 17.45 6.15
CA ALA A 646 -29.70 17.11 7.15
C ALA A 646 -30.25 16.09 8.17
N ARG A 647 -31.03 15.15 7.63
CA ARG A 647 -31.48 13.93 8.28
C ARG A 647 -30.33 12.90 8.38
N ALA A 648 -29.09 13.38 8.52
CA ALA A 648 -27.90 12.65 8.07
C ALA A 648 -26.89 12.35 9.18
N ALA A 649 -26.95 13.01 10.34
CA ALA A 649 -25.77 12.96 11.21
C ALA A 649 -26.01 12.87 12.72
N LEU A 650 -27.24 13.13 13.19
CA LEU A 650 -27.77 12.46 14.39
C LEU A 650 -28.82 11.40 14.04
N PHE A 651 -29.33 11.40 12.80
CA PHE A 651 -30.03 10.28 12.17
C PHE A 651 -29.02 9.25 11.63
N VAL A 652 -28.27 8.65 12.55
CA VAL A 652 -27.64 7.33 12.37
C VAL A 652 -28.73 6.22 12.30
N GLU A 653 -30.00 6.61 12.12
CA GLU A 653 -31.22 5.85 12.40
C GLU A 653 -31.45 4.62 11.50
N GLN A 654 -30.62 4.35 10.49
CA GLN A 654 -30.70 3.09 9.73
C GLN A 654 -29.38 2.50 9.20
N ASN A 655 -28.29 3.28 9.07
CA ASN A 655 -27.19 2.90 8.15
C ASN A 655 -25.77 3.25 8.62
N GLY A 656 -25.56 3.63 9.88
CA GLY A 656 -24.20 3.84 10.42
C GLY A 656 -23.31 4.85 9.67
N LEU A 657 -22.00 4.80 9.92
CA LEU A 657 -21.00 5.66 9.29
C LEU A 657 -20.93 5.32 7.79
N ARG A 658 -21.20 6.30 6.93
CA ARG A 658 -21.32 6.09 5.49
C ARG A 658 -19.98 6.35 4.81
N LEU A 659 -19.41 5.31 4.22
CA LEU A 659 -18.26 5.47 3.35
C LEU A 659 -18.67 5.18 1.90
N TRP A 660 -18.75 6.24 1.10
CA TRP A 660 -18.90 6.09 -0.34
C TRP A 660 -17.52 5.81 -0.95
N VAL A 661 -17.42 4.70 -1.65
CA VAL A 661 -16.21 4.27 -2.31
C VAL A 661 -16.49 4.06 -3.81
N PRO A 662 -15.74 4.72 -4.70
CA PRO A 662 -15.92 4.59 -6.13
C PRO A 662 -15.53 3.20 -6.63
N VAL A 663 -16.42 2.58 -7.42
CA VAL A 663 -16.16 1.29 -8.09
C VAL A 663 -15.53 1.55 -9.45
N ARG A 664 -14.44 0.84 -9.73
CA ARG A 664 -13.66 0.93 -10.97
C ARG A 664 -13.57 -0.43 -11.65
N ALA A 665 -13.35 -0.41 -12.96
CA ALA A 665 -13.00 -1.63 -13.69
C ALA A 665 -11.61 -2.14 -13.21
N ALA A 666 -11.52 -3.45 -12.98
CA ALA A 666 -10.25 -4.10 -12.68
C ALA A 666 -9.35 -4.10 -13.94
N PRO A 667 -8.04 -3.86 -13.79
CA PRO A 667 -7.10 -3.70 -14.91
C PRO A 667 -6.89 -4.98 -15.74
#